data_AF-A0A194PVL4-F1
#
_entry.id   AF-A0A194PVL4-F1
#
_cell.length_a   1.000
_cell.length_b   1.000
_cell.length_c   1.000
_cell.angle_alpha   90.00
_cell.angle_beta   90.00
_cell.angle_gamma   90.00
#
_symmetry.space_group_name_H-M   'P 1'
#
loop_
_entity.id
_entity.type
_entity.pdbx_description
1 polymer ?
#
loop_
_entity_poly.entity_id
_entity_poly.type
_entity_poly.pdbx_seq_one_letter_code
_entity_poly.pdbx_strand_id
1 'polypeptide(L)'
;MARLVLCVLALLACGLADPVHKVQQKIADHEFLQHQVEVLNLFYHIHEPIHEPELQHWDQWDLIQNIEKYTNETAVKLYSELVKADLILPRGVPFSILEPTHLLEAKLLYNVLYSAKDFTTFYKTAVFVRNKVNEGLFVYVLSVVLLHHPGTQGIVIPPIYDIFPSYFHNAHVLTTAQRINTHGKQWIEHYPSTYVWDENVVIRWNDTVWPYFTDDYTLTYFTHDVNLNAYYYNHNLLYPYWLGGQETPLIKDRRGEFWWFLHKQIITRYYLERLSNGFGEIPVLDFNVVKQGYVPQISYHNGIPFPVRPNHFHLDQPEFVEAIEKIVDYEHRVREAIDRGYVVNHVGEHINIHTPEAIDILGRLIEGGVDSPNPKYYKDFISIWKALLGNTLWHKQRYHNDLVALVVPSVLEHYQTALRDPAFYSIWKRVLGLFTAWQKTLPSYDVHQLTVPSVTIKSVEVDKLVTFFENVYLNVTNHLHLNEHESKAVADDVTVLVQRPQLNHKVFTVRVNVTSEVAKTVLVKFFLAPKYDSNGEEIPLHLNTENFYLLDIFPYDLPVGNVVIKRESTDNWLTIRNWTPGYEVYEKAYNALHGKGQFVLDRTHRLNGFPDHLLLPKGRVGGFPFVLLVHISEFRPSKIPQGSNYDPIVSYGLGSGARWLSDEPFGYPVDRPLYQWQADLVPNLHIEDVHIFHKHVPEVVVPQVV
;
A
#
# COMPACT_ATOMS: atom_id res chain seq x y z
N MET A 1 26.80 -55.10 -7.18
CA MET A 1 25.86 -54.35 -6.31
C MET A 1 26.26 -52.90 -6.07
N ALA A 2 27.54 -52.53 -6.07
CA ALA A 2 27.97 -51.13 -5.81
C ALA A 2 27.77 -50.12 -6.96
N ARG A 3 27.61 -50.55 -8.23
CA ARG A 3 27.41 -49.64 -9.37
C ARG A 3 25.95 -49.29 -9.68
N LEU A 4 24.99 -50.08 -9.20
CA LEU A 4 23.56 -49.76 -9.36
C LEU A 4 23.05 -48.77 -8.30
N VAL A 5 23.68 -48.73 -7.13
CA VAL A 5 23.30 -47.82 -6.04
C VAL A 5 23.70 -46.37 -6.35
N LEU A 6 24.79 -46.14 -7.09
CA LEU A 6 25.21 -44.80 -7.51
C LEU A 6 24.31 -44.18 -8.60
N CYS A 7 23.75 -44.98 -9.51
CA CYS A 7 22.81 -44.46 -10.50
C CYS A 7 21.43 -44.17 -9.91
N VAL A 8 21.00 -44.93 -8.90
CA VAL A 8 19.72 -44.67 -8.20
C VAL A 8 19.84 -43.46 -7.26
N LEU A 9 21.01 -43.21 -6.65
CA LEU A 9 21.26 -41.99 -5.88
C LEU A 9 21.42 -40.74 -6.76
N ALA A 10 21.92 -40.87 -7.99
CA ALA A 10 21.97 -39.76 -8.94
C ALA A 10 20.58 -39.42 -9.53
N LEU A 11 19.68 -40.40 -9.66
CA LEU A 11 18.28 -40.18 -10.10
C LEU A 11 17.35 -39.69 -8.98
N LEU A 12 17.71 -39.89 -7.71
CA LEU A 12 17.02 -39.32 -6.54
C LEU A 12 17.51 -37.91 -6.16
N ALA A 13 18.59 -37.42 -6.79
CA ALA A 13 19.10 -36.06 -6.62
C ALA A 13 18.54 -35.07 -7.67
N CYS A 14 17.73 -35.53 -8.62
CA CYS A 14 16.86 -34.67 -9.43
C CYS A 14 15.56 -34.41 -8.68
N GLY A 15 15.68 -33.80 -7.49
CA GLY A 15 14.57 -33.04 -6.94
C GLY A 15 14.19 -31.98 -7.97
N LEU A 16 12.90 -31.92 -8.30
CA LEU A 16 12.30 -30.86 -9.09
C LEU A 16 12.72 -29.52 -8.50
N ALA A 17 13.78 -28.94 -9.07
CA ALA A 17 14.25 -27.63 -8.72
C ALA A 17 13.21 -26.66 -9.25
N ASP A 18 12.45 -26.09 -8.32
CA ASP A 18 11.51 -25.02 -8.60
C ASP A 18 12.28 -23.85 -9.26
N PRO A 19 11.99 -23.49 -10.53
CA PRO A 19 12.71 -22.43 -11.22
C PRO A 19 12.47 -21.05 -10.61
N VAL A 20 11.55 -20.91 -9.64
CA VAL A 20 11.13 -19.62 -9.06
C VAL A 20 12.08 -19.12 -7.95
N HIS A 21 13.01 -19.92 -7.41
CA HIS A 21 13.72 -19.58 -6.16
C HIS A 21 15.26 -19.49 -6.22
N LYS A 22 15.88 -19.36 -7.40
CA LYS A 22 17.23 -18.77 -7.43
C LYS A 22 17.14 -17.25 -7.38
N VAL A 23 16.75 -16.71 -6.22
CA VAL A 23 16.91 -15.28 -5.95
C VAL A 23 18.41 -14.99 -5.99
N GLN A 24 18.87 -14.31 -7.05
CA GLN A 24 20.23 -13.77 -7.07
C GLN A 24 20.36 -12.77 -5.93
N GLN A 25 21.04 -13.19 -4.86
CA GLN A 25 21.40 -12.32 -3.76
C GLN A 25 22.53 -11.40 -4.24
N LYS A 26 22.29 -10.08 -4.22
CA LYS A 26 23.33 -9.07 -4.47
C LYS A 26 23.77 -8.52 -3.12
N ILE A 27 25.05 -8.65 -2.84
CA ILE A 27 25.65 -8.02 -1.66
C ILE A 27 25.83 -6.54 -1.98
N ALA A 28 25.41 -5.67 -1.07
CA ALA A 28 25.62 -4.23 -1.22
C ALA A 28 27.12 -3.89 -1.20
N ASP A 29 27.52 -2.95 -2.05
CA ASP A 29 28.88 -2.41 -2.04
C ASP A 29 29.03 -1.31 -0.97
N HIS A 30 30.27 -0.86 -0.78
CA HIS A 30 30.60 0.14 0.24
C HIS A 30 29.90 1.48 -0.02
N GLU A 31 29.77 1.89 -1.28
CA GLU A 31 29.10 3.14 -1.66
C GLU A 31 27.61 3.10 -1.30
N PHE A 32 26.91 2.02 -1.66
CA PHE A 32 25.52 1.81 -1.28
C PHE A 32 25.33 1.82 0.25
N LEU A 33 26.20 1.12 0.99
CA LEU A 33 26.12 1.05 2.45
C LEU A 33 26.25 2.44 3.09
N GLN A 34 27.18 3.25 2.59
CA GLN A 34 27.33 4.62 3.05
C GLN A 34 26.06 5.44 2.76
N HIS A 35 25.54 5.39 1.53
CA HIS A 35 24.31 6.10 1.16
C HIS A 35 23.10 5.65 1.99
N GLN A 36 22.98 4.35 2.28
CA GLN A 36 21.91 3.79 3.10
C GLN A 36 21.95 4.32 4.54
N VAL A 37 23.13 4.36 5.16
CA VAL A 37 23.32 4.91 6.51
C VAL A 37 23.02 6.40 6.54
N GLU A 38 23.56 7.16 5.59
CA GLU A 38 23.38 8.61 5.47
C GLU A 38 21.88 8.98 5.32
N VAL A 39 21.15 8.28 4.44
CA VAL A 39 19.71 8.55 4.23
C VAL A 39 18.87 8.17 5.45
N LEU A 40 19.19 7.08 6.15
CA LEU A 40 18.43 6.66 7.34
C LEU A 40 18.52 7.67 8.48
N ASN A 41 19.65 8.36 8.65
CA ASN A 41 19.79 9.44 9.62
C ASN A 41 18.79 10.58 9.37
N LEU A 42 18.38 10.82 8.12
CA LEU A 42 17.41 11.87 7.80
C LEU A 42 15.99 11.57 8.30
N PHE A 43 15.67 10.31 8.56
CA PHE A 43 14.37 9.87 9.10
C PHE A 43 14.34 9.77 10.63
N TYR A 44 15.50 9.83 11.29
CA TYR A 44 15.63 9.78 12.74
C TYR A 44 15.10 11.07 13.37
N HIS A 45 14.25 10.94 14.39
CA HIS A 45 13.58 12.03 15.13
C HIS A 45 13.20 13.22 14.26
N ILE A 46 12.38 12.97 13.23
CA ILE A 46 12.08 13.95 12.18
C ILE A 46 11.41 15.24 12.69
N HIS A 47 10.74 15.16 13.84
CA HIS A 47 10.11 16.29 14.52
C HIS A 47 11.13 17.25 15.17
N GLU A 48 12.39 16.86 15.24
CA GLU A 48 13.48 17.63 15.84
C GLU A 48 14.52 18.07 14.80
N PRO A 49 15.29 19.13 15.08
CA PRO A 49 16.48 19.45 14.31
C PRO A 49 17.46 18.27 14.28
N ILE A 50 18.33 18.25 13.27
CA ILE A 50 19.43 17.28 13.20
C ILE A 50 20.36 17.48 14.41
N HIS A 51 20.62 16.41 15.16
CA HIS A 51 21.47 16.46 16.36
C HIS A 51 22.94 16.14 16.06
N GLU A 52 23.21 15.45 14.95
CA GLU A 52 24.54 15.08 14.49
C GLU A 52 25.37 16.33 14.18
N PRO A 53 26.46 16.62 14.94
CA PRO A 53 27.26 17.83 14.75
C PRO A 53 27.90 17.91 13.35
N GLU A 54 28.24 16.74 12.78
CA GLU A 54 28.79 16.63 11.44
C GLU A 54 27.78 16.99 10.34
N LEU A 55 26.48 17.00 10.61
CA LEU A 55 25.46 17.32 9.62
C LEU A 55 24.93 18.76 9.78
N GLN A 56 24.99 19.33 10.98
CA GLN A 56 24.52 20.69 11.27
C GLN A 56 25.19 21.78 10.42
N HIS A 57 26.44 21.59 9.98
CA HIS A 57 27.12 22.58 9.13
C HIS A 57 26.48 22.73 7.74
N TRP A 58 25.72 21.72 7.26
CA TRP A 58 25.02 21.78 5.98
C TRP A 58 23.74 22.65 6.02
N ASP A 59 23.31 23.12 7.19
CA ASP A 59 22.26 24.15 7.29
C ASP A 59 22.63 25.45 6.54
N GLN A 60 23.92 25.64 6.25
CA GLN A 60 24.47 26.77 5.50
C GLN A 60 24.58 26.51 3.98
N TRP A 61 24.14 25.36 3.48
CA TRP A 61 24.18 25.03 2.06
C TRP A 61 23.38 26.05 1.23
N ASP A 62 24.05 26.71 0.28
CA ASP A 62 23.43 27.71 -0.58
C ASP A 62 23.07 27.10 -1.95
N LEU A 63 21.77 26.97 -2.21
CA LEU A 63 21.21 26.43 -3.45
C LEU A 63 21.62 27.23 -4.69
N ILE A 64 21.70 28.55 -4.58
CA ILE A 64 21.99 29.45 -5.71
C ILE A 64 23.48 29.43 -6.03
N GLN A 65 24.34 29.42 -5.01
CA GLN A 65 25.80 29.32 -5.23
C GLN A 65 26.21 27.98 -5.85
N ASN A 66 25.43 26.92 -5.64
CA ASN A 66 25.69 25.58 -6.15
C ASN A 66 24.76 25.21 -7.32
N ILE A 67 24.15 26.20 -7.97
CA ILE A 67 23.09 25.96 -8.96
C ILE A 67 23.55 25.11 -10.14
N GLU A 68 24.84 25.19 -10.51
CA GLU A 68 25.42 24.37 -11.58
C GLU A 68 25.45 22.86 -11.25
N LYS A 69 25.21 22.47 -10.00
CA LYS A 69 25.13 21.07 -9.56
C LYS A 69 23.77 20.42 -9.78
N TYR A 70 22.82 21.17 -10.34
CA TYR A 70 21.48 20.70 -10.64
C TYR A 70 21.21 20.75 -12.15
N THR A 71 20.39 19.82 -12.64
CA THR A 71 19.95 19.80 -14.05
C THR A 71 18.78 20.76 -14.29
N ASN A 72 17.99 21.07 -13.25
CA ASN A 72 16.83 21.96 -13.33
C ASN A 72 17.05 23.26 -12.53
N GLU A 73 17.81 24.18 -13.11
CA GLU A 73 18.11 25.48 -12.48
C GLU A 73 16.85 26.29 -12.13
N THR A 74 15.79 26.16 -12.93
CA THR A 74 14.53 26.90 -12.73
C THR A 74 13.86 26.49 -11.42
N ALA A 75 13.78 25.18 -11.15
CA ALA A 75 13.23 24.68 -9.90
C ALA A 75 14.04 25.16 -8.69
N VAL A 76 15.37 25.16 -8.80
CA VAL A 76 16.29 25.63 -7.74
C VAL A 76 16.11 27.12 -7.45
N LYS A 77 16.03 27.97 -8.48
CA LYS A 77 15.78 29.42 -8.33
C LYS A 77 14.45 29.68 -7.63
N LEU A 78 13.37 29.10 -8.16
CA LEU A 78 12.02 29.30 -7.62
C LEU A 78 11.90 28.81 -6.18
N TYR A 79 12.43 27.63 -5.88
CA TYR A 79 12.38 27.10 -4.52
C TYR A 79 13.25 27.92 -3.56
N SER A 80 14.44 28.37 -3.97
CA SER A 80 15.26 29.26 -3.15
C SER A 80 14.56 30.59 -2.85
N GLU A 81 13.77 31.14 -3.78
CA GLU A 81 12.98 32.34 -3.56
C GLU A 81 11.87 32.10 -2.54
N LEU A 82 11.13 30.99 -2.65
CA LEU A 82 10.09 30.61 -1.68
C LEU A 82 10.66 30.46 -0.27
N VAL A 83 11.79 29.79 -0.12
CA VAL A 83 12.47 29.62 1.18
C VAL A 83 12.92 30.96 1.75
N LYS A 84 13.50 31.85 0.91
CA LYS A 84 13.94 33.19 1.35
C LYS A 84 12.78 34.10 1.74
N ALA A 85 11.64 33.96 1.08
CA ALA A 85 10.44 34.76 1.30
C ALA A 85 9.54 34.20 2.42
N ASP A 86 9.92 33.09 3.07
CA ASP A 86 9.09 32.39 4.06
C ASP A 86 7.71 31.98 3.49
N LEU A 87 7.69 31.54 2.24
CA LEU A 87 6.48 31.13 1.51
C LEU A 87 6.38 29.61 1.37
N ILE A 88 6.94 28.88 2.33
CA ILE A 88 6.92 27.42 2.43
C ILE A 88 6.04 26.98 3.59
N LEU A 89 5.59 25.72 3.58
CA LEU A 89 4.81 25.14 4.65
C LEU A 89 5.62 25.13 5.96
N PRO A 90 5.13 25.79 7.03
CA PRO A 90 5.85 25.80 8.29
C PRO A 90 6.05 24.39 8.86
N ARG A 91 7.08 24.25 9.68
CA ARG A 91 7.25 23.06 10.52
C ARG A 91 6.17 22.99 11.60
N GLY A 92 5.87 21.78 12.06
CA GLY A 92 4.94 21.59 13.17
C GLY A 92 3.45 21.70 12.80
N VAL A 93 3.09 21.92 11.54
CA VAL A 93 1.68 21.94 11.08
C VAL A 93 1.33 20.69 10.26
N PRO A 94 0.04 20.29 10.19
CA PRO A 94 -0.37 19.16 9.37
C PRO A 94 -0.08 19.37 7.88
N PHE A 95 0.58 18.39 7.26
CA PHE A 95 0.76 18.31 5.81
C PHE A 95 -0.29 17.40 5.20
N SER A 96 -0.74 17.70 3.98
CA SER A 96 -1.54 16.79 3.15
C SER A 96 -1.15 17.00 1.71
N ILE A 97 -0.83 15.92 1.01
CA ILE A 97 -0.49 15.96 -0.42
C ILE A 97 -1.71 16.28 -1.30
N LEU A 98 -2.93 16.17 -0.77
CA LEU A 98 -4.15 16.50 -1.48
C LEU A 98 -4.47 18.00 -1.46
N GLU A 99 -3.84 18.77 -0.56
CA GLU A 99 -4.00 20.22 -0.50
C GLU A 99 -3.17 20.90 -1.61
N PRO A 100 -3.79 21.69 -2.51
CA PRO A 100 -3.10 22.28 -3.66
C PRO A 100 -1.82 23.06 -3.35
N THR A 101 -1.78 23.85 -2.26
CA THR A 101 -0.58 24.63 -1.91
C THR A 101 0.57 23.74 -1.44
N HIS A 102 0.26 22.71 -0.65
CA HIS A 102 1.24 21.71 -0.21
C HIS A 102 1.77 20.87 -1.37
N LEU A 103 0.89 20.48 -2.30
CA LEU A 103 1.26 19.75 -3.51
C LEU A 103 2.23 20.54 -4.38
N LEU A 104 2.00 21.86 -4.52
CA LEU A 104 2.87 22.72 -5.30
C LEU A 104 4.29 22.74 -4.73
N GLU A 105 4.41 22.92 -3.41
CA GLU A 105 5.71 22.89 -2.73
C GLU A 105 6.36 21.50 -2.84
N ALA A 106 5.60 20.42 -2.64
CA ALA A 106 6.10 19.05 -2.76
C ALA A 106 6.68 18.78 -4.16
N LYS A 107 6.01 19.25 -5.23
CA LYS A 107 6.50 19.17 -6.61
C LYS A 107 7.80 19.95 -6.81
N LEU A 108 7.88 21.16 -6.25
CA LEU A 108 9.07 22.00 -6.39
C LEU A 108 10.26 21.38 -5.65
N LEU A 109 10.07 20.93 -4.41
CA LEU A 109 11.11 20.27 -3.65
C LEU A 109 11.55 18.95 -4.31
N TYR A 110 10.60 18.16 -4.83
CA TYR A 110 10.90 16.97 -5.62
C TYR A 110 11.80 17.31 -6.81
N ASN A 111 11.44 18.33 -7.59
CA ASN A 111 12.23 18.74 -8.75
C ASN A 111 13.64 19.22 -8.36
N VAL A 112 13.80 19.90 -7.22
CA VAL A 112 15.11 20.30 -6.71
C VAL A 112 15.95 19.07 -6.38
N LEU A 113 15.45 18.17 -5.53
CA LEU A 113 16.18 16.97 -5.10
C LEU A 113 16.46 15.99 -6.25
N TYR A 114 15.47 15.74 -7.11
CA TYR A 114 15.59 14.85 -8.27
C TYR A 114 16.57 15.40 -9.32
N SER A 115 16.75 16.71 -9.39
CA SER A 115 17.65 17.34 -10.37
C SER A 115 19.13 17.36 -9.95
N ALA A 116 19.47 16.93 -8.74
CA ALA A 116 20.86 16.87 -8.29
C ALA A 116 21.68 15.92 -9.17
N LYS A 117 22.84 16.38 -9.65
CA LYS A 117 23.68 15.62 -10.60
C LYS A 117 24.40 14.42 -9.99
N ASP A 118 24.58 14.42 -8.67
CA ASP A 118 25.30 13.40 -7.92
C ASP A 118 24.70 13.23 -6.52
N PHE A 119 24.96 12.07 -5.91
CA PHE A 119 24.42 11.72 -4.60
C PHE A 119 24.86 12.70 -3.51
N THR A 120 26.10 13.20 -3.56
CA THR A 120 26.61 14.14 -2.56
C THR A 120 25.83 15.45 -2.57
N THR A 121 25.51 15.99 -3.75
CA THR A 121 24.68 17.19 -3.92
C THR A 121 23.25 16.92 -3.45
N PHE A 122 22.67 15.77 -3.83
CA PHE A 122 21.36 15.33 -3.35
C PHE A 122 21.31 15.29 -1.81
N TYR A 123 22.26 14.60 -1.18
CA TYR A 123 22.31 14.42 0.27
C TYR A 123 22.48 15.75 1.02
N LYS A 124 23.43 16.60 0.59
CA LYS A 124 23.61 17.94 1.21
C LYS A 124 22.36 18.81 1.09
N THR A 125 21.68 18.72 -0.04
CA THR A 125 20.41 19.42 -0.26
C THR A 125 19.32 18.87 0.65
N ALA A 126 19.23 17.54 0.79
CA ALA A 126 18.28 16.87 1.67
C ALA A 126 18.51 17.27 3.15
N VAL A 127 19.76 17.29 3.61
CA VAL A 127 20.13 17.76 4.96
C VAL A 127 19.70 19.21 5.17
N PHE A 128 20.02 20.11 4.22
CA PHE A 128 19.65 21.53 4.27
C PHE A 128 18.14 21.75 4.37
N VAL A 129 17.34 21.02 3.59
CA VAL A 129 15.88 21.19 3.62
C VAL A 129 15.23 20.49 4.80
N ARG A 130 15.83 19.42 5.36
CA ARG A 130 15.27 18.66 6.49
C ARG A 130 14.92 19.58 7.67
N ASN A 131 15.75 20.58 7.97
CA ASN A 131 15.55 21.48 9.10
C ASN A 131 14.65 22.69 8.80
N LYS A 132 14.30 22.92 7.52
CA LYS A 132 13.54 24.11 7.08
C LYS A 132 12.10 23.77 6.69
N VAL A 133 11.92 22.61 6.07
CA VAL A 133 10.65 22.18 5.49
C VAL A 133 9.83 21.45 6.53
N ASN A 134 8.51 21.52 6.39
CA ASN A 134 7.57 20.67 7.10
C ASN A 134 7.98 19.19 7.07
N GLU A 135 7.88 18.53 8.22
CA GLU A 135 8.32 17.16 8.47
C GLU A 135 7.63 16.16 7.55
N GLY A 136 6.30 16.28 7.41
CA GLY A 136 5.49 15.40 6.58
C GLY A 136 5.79 15.59 5.08
N LEU A 137 5.94 16.86 4.66
CA LEU A 137 6.31 17.18 3.27
C LEU A 137 7.70 16.64 2.93
N PHE A 138 8.67 16.85 3.82
CA PHE A 138 10.04 16.35 3.64
C PHE A 138 10.08 14.83 3.52
N VAL A 139 9.48 14.09 4.46
CA VAL A 139 9.47 12.62 4.42
C VAL A 139 8.79 12.10 3.17
N TYR A 140 7.66 12.70 2.78
CA TYR A 140 6.96 12.31 1.56
C TYR A 140 7.84 12.53 0.32
N VAL A 141 8.39 13.72 0.14
CA VAL A 141 9.20 14.05 -1.04
C VAL A 141 10.49 13.23 -1.07
N LEU A 142 11.21 13.11 0.05
CA LEU A 142 12.41 12.29 0.15
C LEU A 142 12.12 10.84 -0.27
N SER A 143 11.04 10.25 0.27
CA SER A 143 10.63 8.88 -0.09
C SER A 143 10.35 8.73 -1.58
N VAL A 144 9.63 9.68 -2.19
CA VAL A 144 9.36 9.65 -3.64
C VAL A 144 10.66 9.78 -4.45
N VAL A 145 11.56 10.69 -4.08
CA VAL A 145 12.86 10.82 -4.76
C VAL A 145 13.68 9.54 -4.66
N LEU A 146 13.76 8.93 -3.47
CA LEU A 146 14.52 7.68 -3.26
C LEU A 146 14.04 6.55 -4.18
N LEU A 147 12.73 6.46 -4.42
CA LEU A 147 12.11 5.43 -5.27
C LEU A 147 12.31 5.67 -6.77
N HIS A 148 12.31 6.93 -7.21
CA HIS A 148 12.29 7.27 -8.63
C HIS A 148 13.64 7.72 -9.18
N HIS A 149 14.53 8.25 -8.36
CA HIS A 149 15.83 8.76 -8.82
C HIS A 149 16.80 7.59 -9.11
N PRO A 150 17.45 7.56 -10.29
CA PRO A 150 18.34 6.45 -10.65
C PRO A 150 19.51 6.21 -9.68
N GLY A 151 20.04 7.29 -9.09
CA GLY A 151 21.18 7.24 -8.16
C GLY A 151 20.84 6.76 -6.74
N THR A 152 19.57 6.50 -6.43
CA THR A 152 19.11 6.09 -5.08
C THR A 152 18.35 4.76 -5.10
N GLN A 153 18.32 4.07 -6.25
CA GLN A 153 17.62 2.80 -6.39
C GLN A 153 18.15 1.76 -5.41
N GLY A 154 17.24 1.07 -4.74
CA GLY A 154 17.53 0.03 -3.75
C GLY A 154 17.67 0.54 -2.33
N ILE A 155 17.81 1.86 -2.10
CA ILE A 155 17.83 2.41 -0.74
C ILE A 155 16.51 2.05 -0.04
N VAL A 156 16.64 1.41 1.11
CA VAL A 156 15.51 0.98 1.93
C VAL A 156 14.96 2.18 2.69
N ILE A 157 13.65 2.40 2.51
CA ILE A 157 12.89 3.44 3.22
C ILE A 157 12.28 2.79 4.47
N PRO A 158 12.44 3.39 5.66
CA PRO A 158 11.80 2.87 6.87
C PRO A 158 10.28 2.81 6.72
N PRO A 159 9.61 1.85 7.39
CA PRO A 159 8.17 1.84 7.45
C PRO A 159 7.61 3.16 7.98
N ILE A 160 6.53 3.65 7.36
CA ILE A 160 5.95 4.95 7.72
C ILE A 160 5.42 5.00 9.16
N TYR A 161 5.07 3.84 9.74
CA TYR A 161 4.66 3.73 11.14
C TYR A 161 5.84 3.83 12.13
N ASP A 162 7.08 3.59 11.68
CA ASP A 162 8.28 3.86 12.48
C ASP A 162 8.64 5.36 12.41
N ILE A 163 8.45 6.00 11.25
CA ILE A 163 8.75 7.43 11.06
C ILE A 163 7.73 8.31 11.77
N PHE A 164 6.43 8.03 11.57
CA PHE A 164 5.33 8.78 12.17
C PHE A 164 4.35 7.86 12.93
N PRO A 165 4.74 7.35 14.11
CA PRO A 165 3.85 6.56 14.97
C PRO A 165 2.50 7.23 15.28
N SER A 166 2.44 8.56 15.22
CA SER A 166 1.24 9.36 15.50
C SER A 166 0.06 9.11 14.56
N TYR A 167 0.29 8.66 13.32
CA TYR A 167 -0.80 8.26 12.42
C TYR A 167 -1.35 6.87 12.74
N PHE A 168 -0.61 6.07 13.51
CA PHE A 168 -0.88 4.65 13.69
C PHE A 168 -1.47 4.29 15.04
N HIS A 169 -1.09 5.03 16.08
CA HIS A 169 -1.50 4.81 17.46
C HIS A 169 -2.43 5.90 17.97
N ASN A 170 -3.37 5.52 18.85
CA ASN A 170 -4.30 6.47 19.44
C ASN A 170 -3.59 7.46 20.39
N ALA A 171 -4.24 8.60 20.63
CA ALA A 171 -3.67 9.67 21.44
C ALA A 171 -3.34 9.23 22.88
N HIS A 172 -4.07 8.26 23.44
CA HIS A 172 -3.83 7.74 24.79
C HIS A 172 -2.48 7.00 24.90
N VAL A 173 -2.17 6.15 23.92
CA VAL A 173 -0.89 5.43 23.85
C VAL A 173 0.27 6.42 23.71
N LEU A 174 0.17 7.39 22.79
CA LEU A 174 1.23 8.37 22.58
C LEU A 174 1.44 9.28 23.80
N THR A 175 0.34 9.71 24.45
CA THR A 175 0.43 10.47 25.71
C THR A 175 1.12 9.66 26.80
N THR A 176 0.84 8.36 26.87
CA THR A 176 1.49 7.45 27.84
C THR A 176 2.98 7.28 27.52
N ALA A 177 3.33 7.11 26.25
CA ALA A 177 4.71 7.04 25.79
C ALA A 177 5.50 8.33 26.11
N GLN A 178 4.91 9.50 25.90
CA GLN A 178 5.51 10.80 26.27
C GLN A 178 5.73 10.94 27.78
N ARG A 179 4.79 10.46 28.60
CA ARG A 179 4.93 10.43 30.07
C ARG A 179 6.04 9.48 30.53
N ILE A 180 6.18 8.32 29.88
CA ILE A 180 7.30 7.39 30.10
C ILE A 180 8.61 8.07 29.73
N ASN A 181 8.67 8.76 28.59
CA ASN A 181 9.85 9.47 28.15
C ASN A 181 10.28 10.56 29.14
N THR A 182 9.30 11.30 29.69
CA THR A 182 9.57 12.41 30.62
C THR A 182 9.99 11.92 32.01
N HIS A 183 9.33 10.89 32.54
CA HIS A 183 9.60 10.42 33.90
C HIS A 183 10.67 9.32 33.97
N GLY A 184 10.98 8.67 32.85
CA GLY A 184 11.89 7.53 32.77
C GLY A 184 11.35 6.26 33.41
N LYS A 185 12.19 5.22 33.46
CA LYS A 185 11.83 3.87 33.92
C LYS A 185 11.35 3.79 35.38
N GLN A 186 11.74 4.77 36.19
CA GLN A 186 11.40 4.85 37.62
C GLN A 186 9.89 4.94 37.91
N TRP A 187 9.07 5.45 36.98
CA TRP A 187 7.64 5.70 37.24
C TRP A 187 6.72 4.72 36.51
N ILE A 188 7.27 3.67 35.90
CA ILE A 188 6.50 2.68 35.12
C ILE A 188 5.41 2.01 35.98
N GLU A 189 5.69 1.74 37.26
CA GLU A 189 4.70 1.16 38.18
C GLU A 189 3.45 2.04 38.39
N HIS A 190 3.54 3.34 38.08
CA HIS A 190 2.41 4.28 38.15
C HIS A 190 1.62 4.39 36.85
N TYR A 191 2.07 3.76 35.76
CA TYR A 191 1.37 3.75 34.48
C TYR A 191 0.68 2.40 34.27
N PRO A 192 -0.65 2.33 34.39
CA PRO A 192 -1.39 1.10 34.17
C PRO A 192 -1.10 0.52 32.79
N SER A 193 -1.09 -0.81 32.72
CA SER A 193 -0.87 -1.54 31.47
C SER A 193 0.49 -1.28 30.83
N THR A 194 1.50 -0.94 31.62
CA THR A 194 2.88 -0.86 31.17
C THR A 194 3.77 -1.84 31.92
N TYR A 195 4.83 -2.31 31.29
CA TYR A 195 5.83 -3.17 31.91
C TYR A 195 7.20 -3.01 31.24
N VAL A 196 8.27 -3.39 31.95
CA VAL A 196 9.62 -3.45 31.38
C VAL A 196 9.84 -4.84 30.79
N TRP A 197 10.33 -4.89 29.56
CA TRP A 197 10.76 -6.11 28.89
C TRP A 197 12.18 -5.93 28.35
N ASP A 198 13.13 -6.62 28.98
CA ASP A 198 14.57 -6.41 28.80
C ASP A 198 14.95 -4.94 29.01
N GLU A 199 15.46 -4.26 27.99
CA GLU A 199 15.80 -2.83 28.05
C GLU A 199 14.65 -1.91 27.62
N ASN A 200 13.56 -2.47 27.09
CA ASN A 200 12.44 -1.74 26.52
C ASN A 200 11.32 -1.51 27.54
N VAL A 201 10.53 -0.46 27.32
CA VAL A 201 9.26 -0.22 28.03
C VAL A 201 8.12 -0.56 27.10
N VAL A 202 7.23 -1.44 27.53
CA VAL A 202 6.10 -1.91 26.73
C VAL A 202 4.79 -1.33 27.27
N ILE A 203 4.02 -0.69 26.39
CA ILE A 203 2.63 -0.29 26.61
C ILE A 203 1.72 -1.41 26.10
N ARG A 204 1.09 -2.14 27.00
CA ARG A 204 0.09 -3.17 26.70
C ARG A 204 -1.29 -2.54 26.56
N TRP A 205 -1.61 -2.05 25.38
CA TRP A 205 -2.90 -1.43 25.13
C TRP A 205 -3.47 -1.88 23.80
N ASN A 206 -4.74 -2.29 23.78
CA ASN A 206 -5.43 -2.47 22.51
C ASN A 206 -5.83 -1.11 21.96
N ASP A 207 -4.96 -0.52 21.14
CA ASP A 207 -5.16 0.80 20.55
C ASP A 207 -6.32 0.88 19.55
N THR A 208 -6.83 -0.28 19.11
CA THR A 208 -7.97 -0.40 18.19
C THR A 208 -9.33 -0.21 18.86
N VAL A 209 -9.42 -0.24 20.20
CA VAL A 209 -10.68 -0.10 20.94
C VAL A 209 -10.50 0.92 22.07
N TRP A 210 -11.25 2.03 21.99
CA TRP A 210 -11.30 3.01 23.08
C TRP A 210 -12.60 2.86 23.88
N PRO A 211 -12.55 2.52 25.18
CA PRO A 211 -13.74 2.26 26.01
C PRO A 211 -14.77 3.40 26.13
N TYR A 212 -14.48 4.61 25.67
CA TYR A 212 -15.37 5.77 25.83
C TYR A 212 -16.31 6.00 24.64
N PHE A 213 -16.22 5.21 23.57
CA PHE A 213 -17.08 5.32 22.40
C PHE A 213 -18.00 4.10 22.29
N THR A 214 -19.26 4.34 21.91
CA THR A 214 -20.35 3.35 21.89
C THR A 214 -20.51 2.62 20.56
N ASP A 215 -19.72 2.95 19.55
CA ASP A 215 -19.86 2.43 18.19
C ASP A 215 -19.26 1.03 18.02
N ASP A 216 -19.75 0.27 17.04
CA ASP A 216 -19.29 -1.08 16.74
C ASP A 216 -17.92 -1.05 16.04
N TYR A 217 -16.86 -1.24 16.83
CA TYR A 217 -15.45 -1.28 16.39
C TYR A 217 -14.96 -2.68 16.03
N THR A 218 -15.83 -3.65 15.77
CA THR A 218 -15.43 -5.05 15.51
C THR A 218 -14.48 -5.23 14.33
N LEU A 219 -14.48 -4.34 13.31
CA LEU A 219 -13.57 -4.41 12.15
C LEU A 219 -12.24 -3.67 12.33
N THR A 220 -12.01 -3.02 13.48
CA THR A 220 -10.82 -2.17 13.69
C THR A 220 -9.50 -2.93 13.65
N TYR A 221 -9.46 -4.20 14.04
CA TYR A 221 -8.24 -5.02 13.90
C TYR A 221 -7.77 -5.12 12.44
N PHE A 222 -8.68 -4.98 11.46
CA PHE A 222 -8.37 -4.94 10.04
C PHE A 222 -8.14 -3.51 9.57
N THR A 223 -9.10 -2.59 9.78
CA THR A 223 -9.00 -1.22 9.24
C THR A 223 -7.89 -0.38 9.88
N HIS A 224 -7.52 -0.69 11.13
CA HIS A 224 -6.42 -0.04 11.87
C HIS A 224 -5.15 -0.89 11.90
N ASP A 225 -5.06 -1.97 11.11
CA ASP A 225 -3.81 -2.69 10.94
C ASP A 225 -2.76 -1.75 10.35
N VAL A 226 -1.59 -1.70 10.98
CA VAL A 226 -0.53 -0.76 10.61
C VAL A 226 0.04 -1.09 9.24
N ASN A 227 0.12 -2.38 8.92
CA ASN A 227 0.70 -2.85 7.67
C ASN A 227 -0.26 -2.64 6.50
N LEU A 228 -1.57 -2.80 6.70
CA LEU A 228 -2.58 -2.48 5.69
C LEU A 228 -2.57 -0.98 5.33
N ASN A 229 -2.45 -0.11 6.33
CA ASN A 229 -2.38 1.33 6.10
C ASN A 229 -1.04 1.75 5.46
N ALA A 230 0.08 1.14 5.87
CA ALA A 230 1.37 1.32 5.23
C ALA A 230 1.37 0.83 3.77
N TYR A 231 0.72 -0.29 3.47
CA TYR A 231 0.53 -0.81 2.12
C TYR A 231 -0.12 0.24 1.20
N TYR A 232 -1.19 0.89 1.66
CA TYR A 232 -1.85 1.93 0.87
C TYR A 232 -0.97 3.18 0.69
N TYR A 233 -0.27 3.62 1.74
CA TYR A 233 0.70 4.70 1.65
C TYR A 233 1.82 4.40 0.64
N ASN A 234 2.42 3.21 0.72
CA ASN A 234 3.50 2.77 -0.15
C ASN A 234 3.09 2.70 -1.62
N HIS A 235 1.85 2.27 -1.92
CA HIS A 235 1.33 2.32 -3.28
C HIS A 235 1.24 3.75 -3.83
N ASN A 236 0.84 4.71 -3.00
CA ASN A 236 0.77 6.12 -3.39
C ASN A 236 2.14 6.79 -3.48
N LEU A 237 3.17 6.27 -2.80
CA LEU A 237 4.56 6.66 -3.00
C LEU A 237 5.13 6.18 -4.33
N LEU A 238 4.78 4.95 -4.76
CA LEU A 238 5.28 4.37 -6.01
C LEU A 238 4.56 4.91 -7.25
N TYR A 239 3.30 5.31 -7.11
CA TYR A 239 2.51 5.94 -8.19
C TYR A 239 1.84 7.23 -7.72
N PRO A 240 2.60 8.29 -7.36
CA PRO A 240 2.01 9.56 -6.99
C PRO A 240 1.18 10.12 -8.15
N TYR A 241 -0.10 10.44 -7.93
CA TYR A 241 -1.04 10.93 -8.96
C TYR A 241 -0.51 12.12 -9.78
N TRP A 242 0.40 12.90 -9.19
CA TRP A 242 0.97 14.11 -9.75
C TRP A 242 2.32 13.91 -10.46
N LEU A 243 2.96 12.75 -10.31
CA LEU A 243 4.26 12.42 -10.90
C LEU A 243 4.06 11.68 -12.22
N GLY A 244 4.80 12.07 -13.26
CA GLY A 244 4.70 11.53 -14.61
C GLY A 244 5.55 12.31 -15.62
N GLY A 245 5.39 12.00 -16.91
CA GLY A 245 6.13 12.65 -17.99
C GLY A 245 7.32 11.84 -18.51
N GLN A 246 8.26 12.51 -19.20
CA GLN A 246 9.40 11.84 -19.84
C GLN A 246 10.42 11.30 -18.84
N GLU A 247 10.69 12.05 -17.76
CA GLU A 247 11.67 11.68 -16.72
C GLU A 247 11.21 10.49 -15.87
N THR A 248 9.90 10.38 -15.63
CA THR A 248 9.29 9.30 -14.83
C THR A 248 8.06 8.74 -15.58
N PRO A 249 8.25 7.90 -16.62
CA PRO A 249 7.17 7.48 -17.51
C PRO A 249 6.30 6.37 -16.92
N LEU A 250 5.67 6.63 -15.78
CA LEU A 250 4.80 5.70 -15.03
C LEU A 250 3.61 5.20 -15.86
N ILE A 251 3.16 5.96 -16.85
CA ILE A 251 2.14 5.54 -17.81
C ILE A 251 2.47 4.22 -18.52
N LYS A 252 3.76 3.90 -18.70
CA LYS A 252 4.20 2.64 -19.33
C LYS A 252 3.79 1.40 -18.52
N ASP A 253 3.54 1.55 -17.22
CA ASP A 253 3.19 0.45 -16.32
C ASP A 253 1.67 0.16 -16.27
N ARG A 254 0.87 0.62 -17.25
CA ARG A 254 -0.62 0.48 -17.22
C ARG A 254 -1.22 1.08 -15.95
N ARG A 255 -0.75 2.28 -15.62
CA ARG A 255 -1.02 3.01 -14.37
C ARG A 255 -2.51 3.03 -13.99
N GLY A 256 -3.40 3.38 -14.93
CA GLY A 256 -4.82 3.52 -14.63
C GLY A 256 -5.49 2.18 -14.37
N GLU A 257 -5.09 1.15 -15.10
CA GLU A 257 -5.62 -0.20 -14.89
C GLU A 257 -5.16 -0.78 -13.55
N PHE A 258 -3.88 -0.61 -13.23
CA PHE A 258 -3.34 -1.03 -11.94
C PHE A 258 -3.99 -0.28 -10.77
N TRP A 259 -4.24 1.03 -10.93
CA TRP A 259 -4.95 1.84 -9.95
C TRP A 259 -6.37 1.32 -9.70
N TRP A 260 -7.12 0.97 -10.74
CA TRP A 260 -8.43 0.32 -10.58
C TRP A 260 -8.31 -1.00 -9.84
N PHE A 261 -7.35 -1.85 -10.25
CA PHE A 261 -7.17 -3.17 -9.68
C PHE A 261 -6.82 -3.12 -8.19
N LEU A 262 -5.88 -2.25 -7.79
CA LEU A 262 -5.51 -2.02 -6.39
C LEU A 262 -6.74 -1.71 -5.53
N HIS A 263 -7.57 -0.75 -5.96
CA HIS A 263 -8.74 -0.36 -5.20
C HIS A 263 -9.82 -1.45 -5.21
N LYS A 264 -10.02 -2.17 -6.33
CA LYS A 264 -10.88 -3.37 -6.36
C LYS A 264 -10.42 -4.36 -5.29
N GLN A 265 -9.12 -4.65 -5.21
CA GLN A 265 -8.60 -5.61 -4.24
C GLN A 265 -8.84 -5.19 -2.78
N ILE A 266 -8.60 -3.92 -2.45
CA ILE A 266 -8.83 -3.38 -1.09
C ILE A 266 -10.32 -3.47 -0.71
N ILE A 267 -11.21 -3.05 -1.61
CA ILE A 267 -12.66 -3.05 -1.35
C ILE A 267 -13.21 -4.46 -1.22
N THR A 268 -12.79 -5.38 -2.08
CA THR A 268 -13.19 -6.78 -1.96
C THR A 268 -12.69 -7.38 -0.66
N ARG A 269 -11.42 -7.18 -0.30
CA ARG A 269 -10.86 -7.72 0.95
C ARG A 269 -11.59 -7.19 2.18
N TYR A 270 -11.98 -5.92 2.19
CA TYR A 270 -12.83 -5.34 3.23
C TYR A 270 -14.24 -5.96 3.25
N TYR A 271 -14.84 -6.19 2.08
CA TYR A 271 -16.16 -6.84 2.00
C TYR A 271 -16.14 -8.27 2.56
N LEU A 272 -15.09 -9.06 2.28
CA LEU A 272 -14.93 -10.38 2.91
C LEU A 272 -14.87 -10.27 4.44
N GLU A 273 -14.16 -9.28 4.98
CA GLU A 273 -14.06 -9.06 6.42
C GLU A 273 -15.40 -8.66 7.05
N ARG A 274 -16.19 -7.85 6.35
CA ARG A 274 -17.55 -7.48 6.77
C ARG A 274 -18.43 -8.71 6.95
N LEU A 275 -18.53 -9.56 5.92
CA LEU A 275 -19.35 -10.77 5.95
C LEU A 275 -18.89 -11.73 7.06
N SER A 276 -17.58 -11.91 7.21
CA SER A 276 -16.99 -12.72 8.28
C SER A 276 -17.43 -12.29 9.68
N ASN A 277 -17.57 -10.98 9.92
CA ASN A 277 -17.99 -10.42 11.21
C ASN A 277 -19.51 -10.15 11.30
N GLY A 278 -20.30 -10.61 10.32
CA GLY A 278 -21.76 -10.49 10.34
C GLY A 278 -22.29 -9.13 9.90
N PHE A 279 -21.44 -8.29 9.29
CA PHE A 279 -21.90 -7.10 8.58
C PHE A 279 -22.35 -7.47 7.18
N GLY A 280 -23.33 -6.73 6.67
CA GLY A 280 -23.77 -6.87 5.29
C GLY A 280 -22.88 -6.14 4.28
N GLU A 281 -23.47 -5.80 3.15
CA GLU A 281 -22.83 -5.12 2.04
C GLU A 281 -22.26 -3.76 2.46
N ILE A 282 -21.33 -3.25 1.67
CA ILE A 282 -20.77 -1.92 1.88
C ILE A 282 -21.88 -0.88 1.62
N PRO A 283 -22.16 0.03 2.57
CA PRO A 283 -23.21 1.02 2.39
C PRO A 283 -22.97 1.90 1.16
N VAL A 284 -24.03 2.11 0.38
CA VAL A 284 -24.02 3.08 -0.73
C VAL A 284 -24.05 4.50 -0.17
N LEU A 285 -23.24 5.40 -0.74
CA LEU A 285 -23.27 6.81 -0.37
C LEU A 285 -24.56 7.48 -0.85
N ASP A 286 -25.27 8.08 0.10
CA ASP A 286 -26.35 9.03 -0.13
C ASP A 286 -25.78 10.46 -0.18
N PHE A 287 -26.43 11.34 -0.93
CA PHE A 287 -26.13 12.78 -0.95
C PHE A 287 -26.84 13.56 0.16
N ASN A 288 -27.72 12.92 0.94
CA ASN A 288 -28.44 13.56 2.03
C ASN A 288 -27.81 13.28 3.39
N VAL A 289 -27.77 12.00 3.80
CA VAL A 289 -27.34 11.62 5.16
C VAL A 289 -26.42 10.40 5.13
N VAL A 290 -25.27 10.53 5.79
CA VAL A 290 -24.35 9.41 6.04
C VAL A 290 -24.59 8.86 7.44
N LYS A 291 -25.17 7.66 7.52
CA LYS A 291 -25.56 7.03 8.79
C LYS A 291 -24.37 6.78 9.71
N GLN A 292 -23.29 6.21 9.18
CA GLN A 292 -22.12 5.82 9.96
C GLN A 292 -21.10 6.97 10.04
N GLY A 293 -20.95 7.50 11.26
CA GLY A 293 -19.90 8.45 11.62
C GLY A 293 -18.54 7.77 11.75
N TYR A 294 -17.53 8.57 12.10
CA TYR A 294 -16.20 8.08 12.39
C TYR A 294 -15.46 9.04 13.33
N VAL A 295 -14.87 8.47 14.39
CA VAL A 295 -14.01 9.18 15.35
C VAL A 295 -12.61 8.58 15.22
N PRO A 296 -11.62 9.31 14.69
CA PRO A 296 -10.28 8.78 14.41
C PRO A 296 -9.44 8.34 15.62
N GLN A 297 -9.69 8.91 16.81
CA GLN A 297 -8.95 8.63 18.05
C GLN A 297 -7.42 8.89 18.02
N ILE A 298 -6.92 9.48 16.93
CA ILE A 298 -5.53 9.86 16.74
C ILE A 298 -5.38 11.39 16.75
N SER A 299 -4.16 11.87 16.93
CA SER A 299 -3.84 13.30 16.91
C SER A 299 -2.54 13.51 16.14
N TYR A 300 -2.40 14.65 15.49
CA TYR A 300 -1.13 15.05 14.91
C TYR A 300 -0.07 15.22 16.00
N HIS A 301 1.21 15.15 15.60
CA HIS A 301 2.34 15.29 16.52
C HIS A 301 2.33 16.61 17.33
N ASN A 302 1.71 17.67 16.78
CA ASN A 302 1.53 18.95 17.45
C ASN A 302 0.31 19.01 18.41
N GLY A 303 -0.37 17.88 18.62
CA GLY A 303 -1.53 17.75 19.50
C GLY A 303 -2.88 18.15 18.88
N ILE A 304 -2.93 18.57 17.61
CA ILE A 304 -4.21 18.84 16.94
C ILE A 304 -4.96 17.52 16.72
N PRO A 305 -6.21 17.39 17.19
CA PRO A 305 -7.01 16.18 16.95
C PRO A 305 -7.48 16.15 15.50
N PHE A 306 -7.62 14.93 14.96
CA PHE A 306 -8.24 14.77 13.63
C PHE A 306 -9.73 15.14 13.67
N PRO A 307 -10.27 15.70 12.56
CA PRO A 307 -11.69 15.97 12.40
C PRO A 307 -12.56 14.74 12.66
N VAL A 308 -13.73 14.98 13.25
CA VAL A 308 -14.71 13.95 13.60
C VAL A 308 -15.93 14.06 12.71
N ARG A 309 -16.40 12.93 12.16
CA ARG A 309 -17.70 12.83 11.49
C ARG A 309 -18.72 12.23 12.47
N PRO A 310 -19.76 12.96 12.89
CA PRO A 310 -20.79 12.40 13.76
C PRO A 310 -21.64 11.34 13.03
N ASN A 311 -22.30 10.46 13.78
CA ASN A 311 -23.33 9.58 13.23
C ASN A 311 -24.48 10.41 12.65
N HIS A 312 -25.14 9.89 11.60
CA HIS A 312 -26.18 10.60 10.87
C HIS A 312 -25.73 11.98 10.36
N PHE A 313 -24.56 12.02 9.72
CA PHE A 313 -23.98 13.25 9.20
C PHE A 313 -24.80 13.77 8.01
N HIS A 314 -25.40 14.94 8.19
CA HIS A 314 -26.19 15.64 7.20
C HIS A 314 -25.30 16.38 6.21
N LEU A 315 -25.47 16.12 4.92
CA LEU A 315 -24.72 16.76 3.84
C LEU A 315 -25.45 17.98 3.27
N ASP A 316 -26.74 18.15 3.58
CA ASP A 316 -27.60 19.26 3.18
C ASP A 316 -27.34 20.55 3.97
N GLN A 317 -26.06 20.92 4.12
CA GLN A 317 -25.62 22.11 4.84
C GLN A 317 -25.10 23.17 3.86
N PRO A 318 -25.31 24.48 4.12
CA PRO A 318 -24.83 25.57 3.26
C PRO A 318 -23.33 25.50 2.93
N GLU A 319 -22.52 25.06 3.89
CA GLU A 319 -21.06 24.92 3.79
C GLU A 319 -20.63 23.86 2.77
N PHE A 320 -21.51 22.89 2.46
CA PHE A 320 -21.19 21.74 1.61
C PHE A 320 -21.76 21.84 0.19
N VAL A 321 -22.62 22.83 -0.08
CA VAL A 321 -23.32 22.98 -1.38
C VAL A 321 -22.33 22.99 -2.54
N GLU A 322 -21.30 23.84 -2.48
CA GLU A 322 -20.31 23.95 -3.57
C GLU A 322 -19.54 22.63 -3.78
N ALA A 323 -19.23 21.91 -2.71
CA ALA A 323 -18.52 20.63 -2.79
C ALA A 323 -19.40 19.55 -3.43
N ILE A 324 -20.68 19.49 -3.04
CA ILE A 324 -21.66 18.54 -3.59
C ILE A 324 -21.91 18.81 -5.07
N GLU A 325 -22.10 20.08 -5.47
CA GLU A 325 -22.26 20.46 -6.88
C GLU A 325 -21.07 20.01 -7.72
N LYS A 326 -19.83 20.27 -7.25
CA LYS A 326 -18.62 19.81 -7.94
C LYS A 326 -18.56 18.30 -8.05
N ILE A 327 -18.89 17.56 -7.00
CA ILE A 327 -18.92 16.09 -7.01
C ILE A 327 -19.89 15.59 -8.07
N VAL A 328 -21.12 16.12 -8.07
CA VAL A 328 -22.18 15.71 -9.00
C VAL A 328 -21.77 16.01 -10.44
N ASP A 329 -21.26 17.22 -10.70
CA ASP A 329 -20.84 17.63 -12.04
C ASP A 329 -19.70 16.78 -12.59
N TYR A 330 -18.66 16.55 -11.79
CA TYR A 330 -17.46 15.84 -12.23
C TYR A 330 -17.76 14.36 -12.44
N GLU A 331 -18.50 13.74 -11.54
CA GLU A 331 -18.93 12.35 -11.70
C GLU A 331 -19.89 12.19 -12.89
N HIS A 332 -20.82 13.14 -13.10
CA HIS A 332 -21.72 13.12 -14.25
C HIS A 332 -20.95 13.11 -15.58
N ARG A 333 -19.89 13.92 -15.72
CA ARG A 333 -19.05 13.94 -16.93
C ARG A 333 -18.41 12.58 -17.23
N VAL A 334 -18.00 11.86 -16.19
CA VAL A 334 -17.44 10.50 -16.36
C VAL A 334 -18.51 9.53 -16.83
N ARG A 335 -19.69 9.53 -16.18
CA ARG A 335 -20.82 8.68 -16.57
C ARG A 335 -21.26 8.94 -18.01
N GLU A 336 -21.39 10.21 -18.38
CA GLU A 336 -21.74 10.62 -19.73
C GLU A 336 -20.71 10.13 -20.76
N ALA A 337 -19.41 10.18 -20.44
CA ALA A 337 -18.36 9.65 -21.31
C ALA A 337 -18.47 8.12 -21.48
N ILE A 338 -18.78 7.38 -20.41
CA ILE A 338 -19.03 5.93 -20.45
C ILE A 338 -20.25 5.62 -21.33
N ASP A 339 -21.36 6.33 -21.15
CA ASP A 339 -22.59 6.11 -21.91
C ASP A 339 -22.42 6.44 -23.40
N ARG A 340 -21.61 7.45 -23.73
CA ARG A 340 -21.28 7.83 -25.11
C ARG A 340 -20.25 6.91 -25.77
N GLY A 341 -19.45 6.20 -24.99
CA GLY A 341 -18.38 5.33 -25.46
C GLY A 341 -17.09 6.04 -25.86
N TYR A 342 -16.91 7.32 -25.51
CA TYR A 342 -15.66 8.06 -25.76
C TYR A 342 -15.39 9.12 -24.70
N VAL A 343 -14.11 9.45 -24.52
CA VAL A 343 -13.64 10.54 -23.66
C VAL A 343 -13.06 11.67 -24.49
N VAL A 344 -13.31 12.92 -24.09
CA VAL A 344 -12.75 14.12 -24.73
C VAL A 344 -11.38 14.47 -24.13
N ASN A 345 -10.33 14.54 -24.94
CA ASN A 345 -9.00 14.96 -24.50
C ASN A 345 -8.87 16.49 -24.38
N HIS A 346 -7.70 16.98 -23.96
CA HIS A 346 -7.43 18.42 -23.78
C HIS A 346 -7.46 19.24 -25.09
N VAL A 347 -7.37 18.61 -26.27
CA VAL A 347 -7.46 19.25 -27.60
C VAL A 347 -8.89 19.19 -28.16
N GLY A 348 -9.79 18.44 -27.53
CA GLY A 348 -11.17 18.24 -27.99
C GLY A 348 -11.38 16.99 -28.84
N GLU A 349 -10.37 16.14 -28.99
CA GLU A 349 -10.49 14.88 -29.75
C GLU A 349 -11.20 13.81 -28.91
N HIS A 350 -11.93 12.93 -29.59
CA HIS A 350 -12.65 11.82 -28.97
C HIS A 350 -11.79 10.56 -28.97
N ILE A 351 -11.53 10.02 -27.78
CA ILE A 351 -10.82 8.76 -27.59
C ILE A 351 -11.85 7.67 -27.27
N ASN A 352 -11.92 6.63 -28.12
CA ASN A 352 -12.83 5.51 -27.95
C ASN A 352 -12.51 4.74 -26.66
N ILE A 353 -13.55 4.41 -25.88
CA ILE A 353 -13.43 3.59 -24.66
C ILE A 353 -14.26 2.30 -24.72
N HIS A 354 -14.86 1.91 -25.84
CA HIS A 354 -15.54 0.62 -26.01
C HIS A 354 -14.59 -0.57 -26.27
N THR A 355 -13.33 -0.47 -25.83
CA THR A 355 -12.34 -1.53 -25.99
C THR A 355 -11.80 -1.98 -24.64
N PRO A 356 -11.47 -3.26 -24.46
CA PRO A 356 -10.81 -3.80 -23.26
C PRO A 356 -9.67 -2.94 -22.69
N GLU A 357 -8.83 -2.40 -23.57
CA GLU A 357 -7.61 -1.68 -23.23
C GLU A 357 -7.90 -0.29 -22.66
N ALA A 358 -9.13 0.22 -22.83
CA ALA A 358 -9.53 1.53 -22.36
C ALA A 358 -9.65 1.63 -20.84
N ILE A 359 -9.55 0.52 -20.10
CA ILE A 359 -9.51 0.52 -18.63
C ILE A 359 -8.37 1.39 -18.08
N ASP A 360 -7.21 1.43 -18.76
CA ASP A 360 -6.10 2.30 -18.35
C ASP A 360 -6.45 3.78 -18.54
N ILE A 361 -7.13 4.12 -19.65
CA ILE A 361 -7.58 5.48 -19.94
C ILE A 361 -8.62 5.91 -18.90
N LEU A 362 -9.58 5.03 -18.60
CA LEU A 362 -10.64 5.29 -17.63
C LEU A 362 -10.07 5.45 -16.21
N GLY A 363 -9.11 4.61 -15.82
CA GLY A 363 -8.39 4.73 -14.56
C GLY A 363 -7.70 6.09 -14.39
N ARG A 364 -6.90 6.51 -15.38
CA ARG A 364 -6.21 7.81 -15.35
C ARG A 364 -7.17 9.00 -15.41
N LEU A 365 -8.29 8.84 -16.10
CA LEU A 365 -9.34 9.86 -16.18
C LEU A 365 -9.99 10.10 -14.82
N ILE A 366 -10.37 9.02 -14.13
CA ILE A 366 -11.04 9.08 -12.82
C ILE A 366 -10.06 9.46 -11.70
N GLU A 367 -8.81 8.99 -11.73
CA GLU A 367 -7.76 9.40 -10.79
C GLU A 367 -7.52 10.92 -10.85
N GLY A 368 -7.74 11.56 -12.01
CA GLY A 368 -7.55 13.00 -12.18
C GLY A 368 -6.08 13.44 -12.11
N GLY A 369 -5.14 12.50 -12.29
CA GLY A 369 -3.71 12.72 -12.20
C GLY A 369 -3.08 13.43 -13.40
N VAL A 370 -1.75 13.53 -13.40
CA VAL A 370 -0.95 14.18 -14.46
C VAL A 370 -1.12 13.51 -15.82
N ASP A 371 -1.35 12.20 -15.84
CA ASP A 371 -1.54 11.40 -17.05
C ASP A 371 -3.03 11.31 -17.47
N SER A 372 -3.93 12.07 -16.85
CA SER A 372 -5.34 12.13 -17.25
C SER A 372 -5.48 12.68 -18.68
N PRO A 373 -6.39 12.14 -19.52
CA PRO A 373 -6.62 12.69 -20.87
C PRO A 373 -7.00 14.17 -20.89
N ASN A 374 -7.71 14.62 -19.85
CA ASN A 374 -8.13 16.01 -19.69
C ASN A 374 -8.36 16.35 -18.19
N PRO A 375 -7.30 16.61 -17.40
CA PRO A 375 -7.42 16.83 -15.96
C PRO A 375 -8.21 18.10 -15.60
N LYS A 376 -8.25 19.09 -16.51
CA LYS A 376 -8.99 20.35 -16.30
C LYS A 376 -10.51 20.18 -16.44
N TYR A 377 -10.96 19.25 -17.28
CA TYR A 377 -12.37 19.01 -17.55
C TYR A 377 -13.00 17.99 -16.61
N TYR A 378 -12.39 16.82 -16.45
CA TYR A 378 -12.96 15.75 -15.61
C TYR A 378 -12.76 16.02 -14.12
N LYS A 379 -11.58 16.54 -13.74
CA LYS A 379 -11.19 16.88 -12.36
C LYS A 379 -11.32 15.71 -11.35
N ASP A 380 -10.78 15.91 -10.16
CA ASP A 380 -10.80 14.91 -9.08
C ASP A 380 -12.00 15.16 -8.15
N PHE A 381 -13.02 14.30 -8.26
CA PHE A 381 -14.17 14.31 -7.35
C PHE A 381 -13.96 13.43 -6.10
N ILE A 382 -12.96 12.55 -6.10
CA ILE A 382 -12.65 11.64 -5.00
C ILE A 382 -12.05 12.42 -3.82
N SER A 383 -11.12 13.33 -4.09
CA SER A 383 -10.56 14.20 -3.03
C SER A 383 -11.61 15.13 -2.42
N ILE A 384 -12.60 15.58 -3.21
CA ILE A 384 -13.71 16.38 -2.69
C ILE A 384 -14.59 15.54 -1.76
N TRP A 385 -14.90 14.29 -2.14
CA TRP A 385 -15.59 13.35 -1.25
C TRP A 385 -14.83 13.11 0.06
N LYS A 386 -13.51 12.95 -0.02
CA LYS A 386 -12.65 12.76 1.17
C LYS A 386 -12.72 13.97 2.11
N ALA A 387 -12.63 15.19 1.57
CA ALA A 387 -12.74 16.42 2.38
C ALA A 387 -14.15 16.61 2.98
N LEU A 388 -15.20 16.30 2.20
CA LEU A 388 -16.59 16.40 2.63
C LEU A 388 -16.93 15.39 3.74
N LEU A 389 -16.67 14.11 3.53
CA LEU A 389 -16.93 13.07 4.53
C LEU A 389 -15.91 13.08 5.66
N GLY A 390 -14.74 13.67 5.44
CA GLY A 390 -13.75 13.95 6.46
C GLY A 390 -14.18 15.03 7.44
N ASN A 391 -15.25 15.78 7.13
CA ASN A 391 -15.69 16.96 7.87
C ASN A 391 -14.61 18.07 7.95
N THR A 392 -13.69 18.09 6.98
CA THR A 392 -12.59 19.06 6.93
C THR A 392 -13.06 20.44 6.49
N LEU A 393 -14.06 20.47 5.60
CA LEU A 393 -14.64 21.70 5.03
C LEU A 393 -15.29 22.63 6.07
N TRP A 394 -15.62 22.09 7.25
CA TRP A 394 -16.13 22.89 8.37
C TRP A 394 -15.07 23.85 8.95
N HIS A 395 -13.79 23.52 8.79
CA HIS A 395 -12.69 24.36 9.27
C HIS A 395 -12.38 25.48 8.26
N LYS A 396 -12.42 26.73 8.73
CA LYS A 396 -12.00 27.88 7.91
C LYS A 396 -10.52 27.76 7.55
N GLN A 397 -10.20 27.85 6.26
CA GLN A 397 -8.82 27.93 5.80
C GLN A 397 -8.15 29.18 6.38
N ARG A 398 -6.99 28.98 7.00
CA ARG A 398 -6.05 30.05 7.34
C ARG A 398 -4.90 30.00 6.37
N TYR A 399 -4.20 31.11 6.21
CA TYR A 399 -3.03 31.17 5.34
C TYR A 399 -1.82 31.64 6.13
N HIS A 400 -0.68 31.00 5.86
CA HIS A 400 0.63 31.48 6.25
C HIS A 400 1.18 32.35 5.12
N ASN A 401 1.54 33.59 5.46
CA ASN A 401 2.04 34.61 4.53
C ASN A 401 1.21 34.75 3.24
N ASP A 402 -0.12 34.73 3.40
CA ASP A 402 -1.15 34.89 2.35
C ASP A 402 -1.12 33.85 1.20
N LEU A 403 -0.21 32.87 1.24
CA LEU A 403 -0.02 31.90 0.16
C LEU A 403 -0.29 30.46 0.59
N VAL A 404 0.23 30.04 1.75
CA VAL A 404 0.25 28.63 2.13
C VAL A 404 -0.95 28.31 3.01
N ALA A 405 -1.84 27.43 2.53
CA ALA A 405 -3.01 27.02 3.29
C ALA A 405 -2.61 26.23 4.54
N LEU A 406 -3.13 26.62 5.70
CA LEU A 406 -3.04 25.86 6.94
C LEU A 406 -4.34 25.09 7.11
N VAL A 407 -4.24 23.76 6.94
CA VAL A 407 -5.38 22.84 6.95
C VAL A 407 -5.33 21.89 8.13
N VAL A 408 -6.48 21.32 8.48
CA VAL A 408 -6.60 20.22 9.43
C VAL A 408 -7.21 19.03 8.69
N PRO A 409 -6.40 18.25 7.95
CA PRO A 409 -6.92 17.15 7.15
C PRO A 409 -7.55 16.06 8.01
N SER A 410 -8.57 15.41 7.48
CA SER A 410 -9.18 14.22 8.05
C SER A 410 -8.34 12.97 7.76
N VAL A 411 -8.70 11.84 8.38
CA VAL A 411 -8.03 10.57 8.09
C VAL A 411 -8.16 10.13 6.64
N LEU A 412 -9.22 10.56 5.94
CA LEU A 412 -9.48 10.24 4.54
C LEU A 412 -8.49 10.93 3.58
N GLU A 413 -7.89 12.03 4.03
CA GLU A 413 -6.98 12.86 3.23
C GLU A 413 -5.51 12.46 3.38
N HIS A 414 -5.23 11.44 4.19
CA HIS A 414 -3.89 10.85 4.36
C HIS A 414 -3.89 9.40 3.92
N TYR A 415 -2.99 9.02 3.02
CA TYR A 415 -2.91 7.64 2.53
C TYR A 415 -2.59 6.63 3.64
N GLN A 416 -1.82 7.04 4.65
CA GLN A 416 -1.47 6.23 5.81
C GLN A 416 -2.59 6.08 6.86
N THR A 417 -3.74 6.73 6.69
CA THR A 417 -4.90 6.57 7.60
C THR A 417 -6.24 6.39 6.90
N ALA A 418 -6.32 6.55 5.57
CA ALA A 418 -7.57 6.57 4.84
C ALA A 418 -8.37 5.26 5.00
N LEU A 419 -7.70 4.12 5.11
CA LEU A 419 -8.34 2.82 5.26
C LEU A 419 -9.03 2.62 6.63
N ARG A 420 -8.79 3.50 7.60
CA ARG A 420 -9.41 3.41 8.92
C ARG A 420 -10.89 3.79 8.91
N ASP A 421 -11.28 4.69 8.02
CA ASP A 421 -12.62 5.28 7.98
C ASP A 421 -13.56 4.44 7.06
N PRO A 422 -14.72 3.97 7.56
CA PRO A 422 -15.74 3.31 6.75
C PRO A 422 -16.17 4.06 5.48
N ALA A 423 -16.14 5.40 5.50
CA ALA A 423 -16.50 6.23 4.36
C ALA A 423 -15.55 6.05 3.17
N PHE A 424 -14.27 5.70 3.40
CA PHE A 424 -13.34 5.35 2.33
C PHE A 424 -13.95 4.26 1.45
N TYR A 425 -14.43 3.18 2.07
CA TYR A 425 -14.96 2.03 1.36
C TYR A 425 -16.26 2.36 0.60
N SER A 426 -17.10 3.23 1.15
CA SER A 426 -18.32 3.70 0.48
C SER A 426 -18.01 4.62 -0.71
N ILE A 427 -17.02 5.52 -0.60
CA ILE A 427 -16.53 6.34 -1.73
C ILE A 427 -16.04 5.42 -2.85
N TRP A 428 -15.18 4.46 -2.52
CA TRP A 428 -14.59 3.58 -3.51
C TRP A 428 -15.58 2.58 -4.11
N LYS A 429 -16.57 2.08 -3.36
CA LYS A 429 -17.65 1.27 -3.95
C LYS A 429 -18.42 2.06 -5.01
N ARG A 430 -18.63 3.36 -4.80
CA ARG A 430 -19.24 4.27 -5.80
C ARG A 430 -18.33 4.45 -7.02
N VAL A 431 -17.04 4.71 -6.82
CA VAL A 431 -16.04 4.86 -7.89
C VAL A 431 -15.94 3.58 -8.73
N LEU A 432 -15.82 2.41 -8.08
CA LEU A 432 -15.77 1.11 -8.75
C LEU A 432 -17.05 0.81 -9.53
N GLY A 433 -18.20 1.36 -9.10
CA GLY A 433 -19.45 1.30 -9.85
C GLY A 433 -19.36 1.93 -11.25
N LEU A 434 -18.50 2.93 -11.46
CA LEU A 434 -18.24 3.50 -12.79
C LEU A 434 -17.52 2.49 -13.70
N PHE A 435 -16.56 1.75 -13.14
CA PHE A 435 -15.88 0.68 -13.87
C PHE A 435 -16.81 -0.49 -14.16
N THR A 436 -17.66 -0.88 -13.21
CA THR A 436 -18.71 -1.88 -13.46
C THR A 436 -19.62 -1.44 -14.60
N ALA A 437 -20.07 -0.18 -14.60
CA ALA A 437 -20.93 0.35 -15.66
C ALA A 437 -20.24 0.26 -17.03
N TRP A 438 -18.96 0.62 -17.10
CA TRP A 438 -18.14 0.48 -18.30
C TRP A 438 -17.91 -0.99 -18.70
N GLN A 439 -17.58 -1.88 -17.77
CA GLN A 439 -17.36 -3.30 -18.05
C GLN A 439 -18.60 -3.99 -18.63
N LYS A 440 -19.80 -3.54 -18.25
CA LYS A 440 -21.07 -4.03 -18.80
C LYS A 440 -21.29 -3.62 -20.28
N THR A 441 -20.59 -2.62 -20.80
CA THR A 441 -20.65 -2.25 -22.22
C THR A 441 -19.75 -3.12 -23.10
N LEU A 442 -18.81 -3.86 -22.50
CA LEU A 442 -17.89 -4.74 -23.20
C LEU A 442 -18.52 -6.10 -23.51
N PRO A 443 -18.09 -6.78 -24.59
CA PRO A 443 -18.45 -8.17 -24.82
C PRO A 443 -17.92 -9.07 -23.68
N SER A 444 -18.76 -10.03 -23.29
CA SER A 444 -18.35 -11.12 -22.39
C SER A 444 -17.27 -11.99 -23.04
N TYR A 445 -16.46 -12.66 -22.23
CA TYR A 445 -15.44 -13.57 -22.76
C TYR A 445 -16.09 -14.78 -23.45
N ASP A 446 -15.60 -15.12 -24.64
CA ASP A 446 -15.96 -16.39 -25.26
C ASP A 446 -15.28 -17.55 -24.54
N VAL A 447 -15.93 -18.72 -24.52
CA VAL A 447 -15.36 -19.94 -23.92
C VAL A 447 -13.99 -20.25 -24.52
N HIS A 448 -13.81 -20.04 -25.83
CA HIS A 448 -12.53 -20.20 -26.53
C HIS A 448 -11.44 -19.24 -26.05
N GLN A 449 -11.79 -18.04 -25.58
CA GLN A 449 -10.83 -17.07 -25.06
C GLN A 449 -10.35 -17.45 -23.65
N LEU A 450 -11.17 -18.18 -22.89
CA LEU A 450 -10.85 -18.67 -21.55
C LEU A 450 -10.16 -20.04 -21.57
N THR A 451 -10.41 -20.84 -22.60
CA THR A 451 -9.96 -22.23 -22.67
C THR A 451 -8.50 -22.35 -23.08
N VAL A 452 -7.75 -23.20 -22.36
CA VAL A 452 -6.45 -23.71 -22.76
C VAL A 452 -6.64 -25.17 -23.22
N PRO A 453 -6.71 -25.45 -24.55
CA PRO A 453 -7.25 -26.71 -25.06
C PRO A 453 -6.58 -28.00 -24.54
N SER A 454 -5.29 -27.94 -24.23
CA SER A 454 -4.49 -29.10 -23.80
C SER A 454 -4.40 -29.28 -22.28
N VAL A 455 -5.05 -28.42 -21.49
CA VAL A 455 -4.93 -28.39 -20.03
C VAL A 455 -6.31 -28.60 -19.40
N THR A 456 -6.39 -29.50 -18.43
CA THR A 456 -7.63 -29.75 -17.69
C THR A 456 -7.35 -29.88 -16.19
N ILE A 457 -8.07 -29.13 -15.38
CA ILE A 457 -8.09 -29.28 -13.92
C ILE A 457 -9.02 -30.44 -13.58
N LYS A 458 -8.53 -31.41 -12.79
CA LYS A 458 -9.30 -32.58 -12.34
C LYS A 458 -9.91 -32.37 -10.96
N SER A 459 -9.17 -31.72 -10.08
CA SER A 459 -9.61 -31.40 -8.72
C SER A 459 -8.68 -30.38 -8.07
N VAL A 460 -9.19 -29.69 -7.07
CA VAL A 460 -8.45 -28.77 -6.21
C VAL A 460 -8.64 -29.21 -4.77
N GLU A 461 -7.55 -29.38 -4.04
CA GLU A 461 -7.57 -29.69 -2.61
C GLU A 461 -6.90 -28.55 -1.85
N VAL A 462 -7.56 -28.08 -0.79
CA VAL A 462 -7.08 -26.96 0.03
C VAL A 462 -6.93 -27.45 1.47
N ASP A 463 -5.78 -27.17 2.08
CA ASP A 463 -5.60 -27.43 3.51
C ASP A 463 -6.59 -26.63 4.35
N LYS A 464 -6.76 -27.03 5.61
CA LYS A 464 -7.66 -26.33 6.53
C LYS A 464 -7.20 -24.88 6.73
N LEU A 465 -8.00 -23.92 6.25
CA LEU A 465 -7.76 -22.50 6.41
C LEU A 465 -8.10 -22.07 7.84
N VAL A 466 -7.11 -21.61 8.61
CA VAL A 466 -7.28 -21.24 10.02
C VAL A 466 -6.66 -19.88 10.28
N THR A 467 -7.46 -18.97 10.84
CA THR A 467 -7.03 -17.66 11.34
C THR A 467 -6.97 -17.66 12.87
N PHE A 468 -6.15 -16.76 13.43
CA PHE A 468 -6.00 -16.53 14.86
C PHE A 468 -5.49 -15.11 15.10
N PHE A 469 -5.47 -14.64 16.35
CA PHE A 469 -4.80 -13.39 16.70
C PHE A 469 -3.45 -13.69 17.35
N GLU A 470 -2.44 -12.87 17.11
CA GLU A 470 -1.17 -12.92 17.85
C GLU A 470 -0.79 -11.54 18.35
N ASN A 471 0.06 -11.47 19.38
CA ASN A 471 0.52 -10.19 19.90
C ASN A 471 1.79 -9.77 19.16
N VAL A 472 1.80 -8.54 18.65
CA VAL A 472 2.96 -7.90 18.02
C VAL A 472 3.37 -6.67 18.81
N TYR A 473 4.63 -6.25 18.61
CA TYR A 473 5.24 -5.10 19.27
C TYR A 473 5.69 -4.08 18.23
N LEU A 474 5.19 -2.86 18.35
CA LEU A 474 5.53 -1.76 17.44
C LEU A 474 6.33 -0.70 18.18
N ASN A 475 7.39 -0.20 17.56
CA ASN A 475 8.26 0.80 18.17
C ASN A 475 7.69 2.20 17.93
N VAL A 476 7.56 2.99 19.00
CA VAL A 476 7.07 4.38 18.94
C VAL A 476 8.11 5.40 19.40
N THR A 477 9.34 4.97 19.67
CA THR A 477 10.42 5.81 20.21
C THR A 477 10.72 7.02 19.34
N ASN A 478 10.70 6.86 18.02
CA ASN A 478 10.99 7.94 17.06
C ASN A 478 9.99 9.12 17.11
N HIS A 479 8.86 8.95 17.82
CA HIS A 479 7.89 10.02 18.08
C HIS A 479 8.20 10.81 19.37
N LEU A 480 9.08 10.29 20.22
CA LEU A 480 9.39 10.85 21.53
C LEU A 480 10.56 11.81 21.42
N HIS A 481 10.46 12.95 22.10
CA HIS A 481 11.51 13.96 22.05
C HIS A 481 12.77 13.52 22.79
N LEU A 482 13.94 13.77 22.21
CA LEU A 482 15.21 13.47 22.87
C LEU A 482 15.47 14.45 24.02
N ASN A 483 16.00 13.94 25.12
CA ASN A 483 16.51 14.76 26.21
C ASN A 483 17.93 15.31 25.90
N GLU A 484 18.47 16.19 26.74
CA GLU A 484 19.79 16.82 26.50
C GLU A 484 20.94 15.81 26.41
N HIS A 485 20.88 14.71 27.16
CA HIS A 485 21.89 13.65 27.12
C HIS A 485 21.76 12.84 25.82
N GLU A 486 20.54 12.41 25.48
CA GLU A 486 20.25 11.65 24.26
C GLU A 486 20.58 12.43 22.99
N SER A 487 20.24 13.72 22.94
CA SER A 487 20.57 14.61 21.82
C SER A 487 22.08 14.74 21.61
N LYS A 488 22.88 14.81 22.68
CA LYS A 488 24.36 14.84 22.58
C LYS A 488 24.95 13.50 22.17
N ALA A 489 24.34 12.40 22.61
CA ALA A 489 24.77 11.05 22.27
C ALA A 489 24.27 10.58 20.88
N VAL A 490 23.25 11.26 20.34
CA VAL A 490 22.47 10.84 19.16
C VAL A 490 22.00 9.39 19.32
N ALA A 491 21.41 9.10 20.47
CA ALA A 491 20.95 7.76 20.84
C ALA A 491 19.79 7.84 21.83
N ASP A 492 18.83 6.93 21.70
CA ASP A 492 17.71 6.79 22.62
C ASP A 492 18.13 6.01 23.88
N ASP A 493 17.91 6.56 25.07
CA ASP A 493 18.17 5.87 26.34
C ASP A 493 17.01 4.90 26.68
N VAL A 494 15.81 5.18 26.18
CA VAL A 494 14.59 4.39 26.43
C VAL A 494 13.84 4.09 25.14
N THR A 495 13.78 2.81 24.78
CA THR A 495 12.89 2.34 23.71
C THR A 495 11.49 2.06 24.24
N VAL A 496 10.47 2.62 23.59
CA VAL A 496 9.06 2.40 23.94
C VAL A 496 8.36 1.58 22.85
N LEU A 497 7.78 0.46 23.25
CA LEU A 497 7.05 -0.46 22.38
C LEU A 497 5.56 -0.47 22.73
N VAL A 498 4.71 -0.73 21.74
CA VAL A 498 3.26 -0.91 21.90
C VAL A 498 2.90 -2.34 21.56
N GLN A 499 2.36 -3.07 22.54
CA GLN A 499 1.88 -4.44 22.36
C GLN A 499 0.40 -4.45 21.95
N ARG A 500 0.09 -5.02 20.78
CA ARG A 500 -1.29 -5.12 20.26
C ARG A 500 -1.60 -6.46 19.60
N PRO A 501 -2.88 -6.90 19.57
CA PRO A 501 -3.27 -8.07 18.80
C PRO A 501 -3.30 -7.74 17.29
N GLN A 502 -2.86 -8.70 16.48
CA GLN A 502 -2.89 -8.67 15.02
C GLN A 502 -3.48 -9.99 14.48
N LEU A 503 -4.34 -9.91 13.48
CA LEU A 503 -4.89 -11.10 12.82
C LEU A 503 -3.77 -11.81 12.08
N ASN A 504 -3.72 -13.13 12.14
CA ASN A 504 -2.81 -13.95 11.33
C ASN A 504 -3.51 -15.25 10.90
N HIS A 505 -2.86 -16.05 10.06
CA HIS A 505 -3.33 -17.35 9.62
C HIS A 505 -2.24 -18.42 9.69
N LYS A 506 -2.67 -19.69 9.74
CA LYS A 506 -1.76 -20.81 9.56
C LYS A 506 -1.33 -20.90 8.10
N VAL A 507 -0.10 -21.34 7.89
CA VAL A 507 0.38 -21.75 6.57
C VAL A 507 -0.55 -22.84 6.02
N PHE A 508 -0.94 -22.69 4.76
CA PHE A 508 -1.81 -23.63 4.05
C PHE A 508 -1.26 -23.91 2.65
N THR A 509 -1.49 -25.13 2.14
CA THR A 509 -1.14 -25.50 0.77
C THR A 509 -2.41 -25.68 -0.07
N VAL A 510 -2.37 -25.15 -1.30
CA VAL A 510 -3.34 -25.46 -2.37
C VAL A 510 -2.70 -26.50 -3.30
N ARG A 511 -3.41 -27.60 -3.55
CA ARG A 511 -2.98 -28.68 -4.45
C ARG A 511 -3.93 -28.75 -5.63
N VAL A 512 -3.44 -28.48 -6.82
CA VAL A 512 -4.22 -28.49 -8.06
C VAL A 512 -3.81 -29.71 -8.88
N ASN A 513 -4.73 -30.66 -9.03
CA ASN A 513 -4.53 -31.85 -9.86
C ASN A 513 -4.84 -31.48 -11.31
N VAL A 514 -3.83 -31.45 -12.17
CA VAL A 514 -3.92 -31.01 -13.56
C VAL A 514 -3.46 -32.12 -14.50
N THR A 515 -4.15 -32.28 -15.62
CA THR A 515 -3.68 -33.09 -16.76
C THR A 515 -3.30 -32.15 -17.89
N SER A 516 -2.11 -32.32 -18.46
CA SER A 516 -1.67 -31.60 -19.66
C SER A 516 -1.27 -32.57 -20.78
N GLU A 517 -1.79 -32.37 -21.98
CA GLU A 517 -1.41 -33.17 -23.16
C GLU A 517 -0.06 -32.75 -23.77
N VAL A 518 0.37 -31.52 -23.48
CA VAL A 518 1.61 -30.92 -24.03
C VAL A 518 2.41 -30.26 -22.91
N ALA A 519 3.74 -30.25 -23.03
CA ALA A 519 4.57 -29.46 -22.13
C ALA A 519 4.42 -27.97 -22.49
N LYS A 520 4.06 -27.12 -21.53
CA LYS A 520 3.91 -25.68 -21.75
C LYS A 520 4.00 -24.87 -20.46
N THR A 521 4.48 -23.63 -20.56
CA THR A 521 4.45 -22.66 -19.46
C THR A 521 3.05 -22.02 -19.38
N VAL A 522 2.48 -22.04 -18.18
CA VAL A 522 1.16 -21.47 -17.88
C VAL A 522 1.26 -20.46 -16.74
N LEU A 523 0.19 -19.69 -16.56
CA LEU A 523 0.00 -18.80 -15.43
C LEU A 523 -1.15 -19.33 -14.57
N VAL A 524 -0.84 -19.69 -13.34
CA VAL A 524 -1.83 -20.21 -12.37
C VAL A 524 -2.30 -19.05 -11.50
N LYS A 525 -3.62 -18.91 -11.33
CA LYS A 525 -4.24 -17.86 -10.51
C LYS A 525 -5.23 -18.45 -9.52
N PHE A 526 -5.18 -17.94 -8.29
CA PHE A 526 -6.14 -18.24 -7.24
C PHE A 526 -6.90 -16.98 -6.88
N PHE A 527 -8.24 -17.05 -6.88
CA PHE A 527 -9.10 -15.97 -6.43
C PHE A 527 -10.03 -16.44 -5.32
N LEU A 528 -10.28 -15.60 -4.33
CA LEU A 528 -11.18 -15.86 -3.21
C LEU A 528 -12.39 -14.91 -3.27
N ALA A 529 -13.61 -15.43 -3.13
CA ALA A 529 -14.85 -14.66 -3.13
C ALA A 529 -15.81 -15.17 -2.05
N PRO A 530 -16.79 -14.37 -1.60
CA PRO A 530 -17.82 -14.87 -0.68
C PRO A 530 -18.74 -15.85 -1.40
N LYS A 531 -19.22 -16.88 -0.69
CA LYS A 531 -20.21 -17.80 -1.24
C LYS A 531 -21.63 -17.24 -1.14
N TYR A 532 -21.96 -16.67 0.01
CA TYR A 532 -23.28 -16.14 0.33
C TYR A 532 -23.25 -14.63 0.57
N ASP A 533 -24.35 -13.96 0.28
CA ASP A 533 -24.58 -12.56 0.63
C ASP A 533 -24.95 -12.40 2.12
N SER A 534 -25.31 -11.18 2.53
CA SER A 534 -25.71 -10.89 3.91
C SER A 534 -27.04 -11.54 4.32
N ASN A 535 -27.90 -11.91 3.36
CA ASN A 535 -29.18 -12.59 3.59
C ASN A 535 -29.03 -14.11 3.64
N GLY A 536 -27.85 -14.64 3.31
CA GLY A 536 -27.59 -16.08 3.22
C GLY A 536 -27.95 -16.68 1.87
N GLU A 537 -28.19 -15.86 0.84
CA GLU A 537 -28.42 -16.32 -0.52
C GLU A 537 -27.10 -16.51 -1.26
N GLU A 538 -27.02 -17.54 -2.09
CA GLU A 538 -25.82 -17.82 -2.88
C GLU A 538 -25.64 -16.77 -3.96
N ILE A 539 -24.45 -16.17 -4.03
CA ILE A 539 -24.19 -15.06 -4.97
C ILE A 539 -23.94 -15.64 -6.36
N PRO A 540 -24.75 -15.30 -7.39
CA PRO A 540 -24.51 -15.74 -8.75
C PRO A 540 -23.12 -15.32 -9.26
N LEU A 541 -22.42 -16.21 -9.97
CA LEU A 541 -21.02 -15.99 -10.40
C LEU A 541 -20.81 -14.65 -11.13
N HIS A 542 -21.73 -14.27 -12.02
CA HIS A 542 -21.65 -13.04 -12.81
C HIS A 542 -21.79 -11.75 -11.98
N LEU A 543 -22.39 -11.82 -10.80
CA LEU A 543 -22.40 -10.73 -9.83
C LEU A 543 -21.17 -10.83 -8.92
N ASN A 544 -20.78 -12.06 -8.57
CA ASN A 544 -19.66 -12.33 -7.68
C ASN A 544 -18.30 -11.98 -8.30
N THR A 545 -18.18 -11.81 -9.62
CA THR A 545 -16.97 -11.31 -10.32
C THR A 545 -16.44 -10.00 -9.75
N GLU A 546 -17.32 -9.14 -9.23
CA GLU A 546 -16.92 -7.91 -8.52
C GLU A 546 -16.21 -8.20 -7.20
N ASN A 547 -16.53 -9.32 -6.55
CA ASN A 547 -16.10 -9.68 -5.20
C ASN A 547 -14.99 -10.74 -5.17
N PHE A 548 -14.35 -11.05 -6.32
CA PHE A 548 -13.15 -11.88 -6.31
C PHE A 548 -11.92 -11.08 -5.94
N TYR A 549 -11.22 -11.57 -4.93
CA TYR A 549 -9.94 -11.10 -4.45
C TYR A 549 -8.82 -12.00 -5.01
N LEU A 550 -7.75 -11.43 -5.62
CA LEU A 550 -6.62 -12.23 -6.08
C LEU A 550 -5.79 -12.68 -4.88
N LEU A 551 -5.78 -14.00 -4.64
CA LEU A 551 -5.05 -14.64 -3.56
C LEU A 551 -3.57 -14.88 -3.95
N ASP A 552 -3.33 -15.45 -5.14
CA ASP A 552 -1.97 -15.70 -5.65
C ASP A 552 -1.98 -15.81 -7.18
N ILE A 553 -0.83 -15.55 -7.80
CA ILE A 553 -0.59 -15.67 -9.24
C ILE A 553 0.85 -16.07 -9.49
N PHE A 554 1.14 -17.12 -10.25
CA PHE A 554 2.52 -17.52 -10.50
C PHE A 554 2.67 -18.30 -11.82
N PRO A 555 3.81 -18.15 -12.52
CA PRO A 555 4.10 -18.98 -13.68
C PRO A 555 4.42 -20.41 -13.23
N TYR A 556 4.03 -21.39 -14.03
CA TYR A 556 4.33 -22.80 -13.80
C TYR A 556 4.61 -23.52 -15.12
N ASP A 557 5.69 -24.30 -15.16
CA ASP A 557 6.01 -25.13 -16.31
C ASP A 557 5.31 -26.49 -16.18
N LEU A 558 4.21 -26.68 -16.93
CA LEU A 558 3.46 -27.94 -16.95
C LEU A 558 4.18 -28.97 -17.82
N PRO A 559 4.59 -30.14 -17.29
CA PRO A 559 5.02 -31.27 -18.10
C PRO A 559 3.82 -32.03 -18.70
N VAL A 560 4.08 -32.93 -19.65
CA VAL A 560 3.07 -33.82 -20.23
C VAL A 560 2.60 -34.85 -19.20
N GLY A 561 1.29 -35.08 -19.11
CA GLY A 561 0.66 -36.08 -18.24
C GLY A 561 -0.07 -35.47 -17.05
N ASN A 562 -0.26 -36.28 -16.01
CA ASN A 562 -0.90 -35.86 -14.76
C ASN A 562 0.13 -35.27 -13.79
N VAL A 563 -0.17 -34.10 -13.25
CA VAL A 563 0.71 -33.32 -12.39
C VAL A 563 -0.10 -32.76 -11.23
N VAL A 564 0.52 -32.68 -10.05
CA VAL A 564 -0.05 -32.00 -8.90
C VAL A 564 0.75 -30.74 -8.65
N ILE A 565 0.18 -29.58 -8.96
CA ILE A 565 0.76 -28.29 -8.62
C ILE A 565 0.55 -28.08 -7.12
N LYS A 566 1.63 -27.96 -6.36
CA LYS A 566 1.58 -27.67 -4.93
C LYS A 566 2.05 -26.24 -4.71
N ARG A 567 1.23 -25.43 -4.04
CA ARG A 567 1.54 -24.03 -3.76
C ARG A 567 1.29 -23.73 -2.28
N GLU A 568 2.35 -23.39 -1.55
CA GLU A 568 2.24 -22.97 -0.15
C GLU A 568 1.94 -21.48 -0.07
N SER A 569 1.17 -21.05 0.93
CA SER A 569 0.86 -19.63 1.13
C SER A 569 2.11 -18.76 1.28
N THR A 570 3.20 -19.32 1.81
CA THR A 570 4.48 -18.63 2.00
C THR A 570 5.24 -18.33 0.72
N ASP A 571 4.92 -19.02 -0.38
CA ASP A 571 5.61 -18.85 -1.66
C ASP A 571 5.05 -17.65 -2.44
N ASN A 572 4.03 -16.97 -1.88
CA ASN A 572 3.31 -15.87 -2.50
C ASN A 572 4.15 -14.59 -2.58
N TRP A 573 4.72 -14.35 -3.77
CA TRP A 573 5.55 -13.20 -4.09
C TRP A 573 4.79 -11.84 -4.13
N LEU A 574 3.46 -11.85 -4.05
CA LEU A 574 2.64 -10.63 -3.92
C LEU A 574 2.57 -10.13 -2.47
N THR A 575 2.90 -10.98 -1.51
CA THR A 575 2.79 -10.67 -0.09
C THR A 575 4.13 -10.29 0.52
N ILE A 576 4.07 -9.63 1.67
CA ILE A 576 5.21 -9.41 2.55
C ILE A 576 4.82 -9.80 3.96
N ARG A 577 5.70 -10.54 4.64
CA ARG A 577 5.47 -10.95 6.03
C ARG A 577 5.55 -9.77 6.97
N ASN A 578 6.69 -9.08 6.97
CA ASN A 578 6.92 -7.88 7.76
C ASN A 578 7.89 -6.97 7.01
N TRP A 579 7.69 -5.66 7.13
CA TRP A 579 8.73 -4.71 6.74
C TRP A 579 9.79 -4.63 7.85
N THR A 580 11.06 -4.57 7.45
CA THR A 580 12.18 -4.48 8.38
C THR A 580 12.17 -3.10 9.02
N PRO A 581 12.16 -2.98 10.36
CA PRO A 581 12.18 -1.70 11.02
C PRO A 581 13.39 -0.86 10.65
N GLY A 582 13.23 0.47 10.62
CA GLY A 582 14.29 1.39 10.19
C GLY A 582 15.61 1.23 10.96
N TYR A 583 15.53 1.03 12.28
CA TYR A 583 16.70 0.86 13.15
C TYR A 583 17.48 -0.41 12.84
N GLU A 584 16.81 -1.51 12.48
CA GLU A 584 17.45 -2.78 12.15
C GLU A 584 18.15 -2.70 10.78
N VAL A 585 17.55 -2.00 9.82
CA VAL A 585 18.19 -1.69 8.54
C VAL A 585 19.45 -0.85 8.76
N TYR A 586 19.35 0.17 9.61
CA TYR A 586 20.50 1.02 9.98
C TYR A 586 21.63 0.20 10.59
N GLU A 587 21.34 -0.59 11.62
CA GLU A 587 22.34 -1.41 12.31
C GLU A 587 23.02 -2.39 11.35
N LYS A 588 22.26 -3.08 10.49
CA LYS A 588 22.80 -3.99 9.48
C LYS A 588 23.70 -3.26 8.48
N ALA A 589 23.29 -2.10 7.98
CA ALA A 589 24.08 -1.33 7.03
C ALA A 589 25.36 -0.76 7.67
N TYR A 590 25.25 -0.20 8.87
CA TYR A 590 26.37 0.37 9.62
C TYR A 590 27.42 -0.70 9.98
N ASN A 591 26.97 -1.86 10.47
CA ASN A 591 27.86 -2.98 10.78
C ASN A 591 28.57 -3.50 9.52
N ALA A 592 27.85 -3.68 8.42
CA ALA A 592 28.44 -4.12 7.15
C ALA A 592 29.47 -3.12 6.60
N LEU A 593 29.21 -1.80 6.74
CA LEU A 593 30.13 -0.74 6.34
C LEU A 593 31.47 -0.83 7.11
N HIS A 594 31.43 -1.24 8.39
CA HIS A 594 32.60 -1.42 9.24
C HIS A 594 33.17 -2.85 9.21
N GLY A 595 32.84 -3.63 8.17
CA GLY A 595 33.37 -4.98 7.96
C GLY A 595 32.78 -6.06 8.88
N LYS A 596 31.67 -5.78 9.57
CA LYS A 596 30.97 -6.73 10.44
C LYS A 596 29.68 -7.21 9.76
N GLY A 597 29.72 -8.39 9.16
CA GLY A 597 28.56 -8.99 8.49
C GLY A 597 28.41 -8.55 7.02
N GLN A 598 27.24 -8.85 6.44
CA GLN A 598 26.92 -8.54 5.04
C GLN A 598 25.52 -7.95 4.95
N PHE A 599 25.33 -6.96 4.08
CA PHE A 599 24.02 -6.44 3.74
C PHE A 599 23.60 -7.01 2.40
N VAL A 600 22.56 -7.86 2.41
CA VAL A 600 22.04 -8.49 1.21
C VAL A 600 20.83 -7.70 0.72
N LEU A 601 20.87 -7.28 -0.54
CA LEU A 601 19.75 -6.65 -1.22
C LEU A 601 18.71 -7.72 -1.53
N ASP A 602 17.65 -7.75 -0.72
CA ASP A 602 16.62 -8.77 -0.78
C ASP A 602 15.44 -8.34 -1.66
N ARG A 603 15.25 -9.05 -2.78
CA ARG A 603 14.12 -8.85 -3.70
C ARG A 603 12.75 -9.23 -3.12
N THR A 604 12.73 -10.06 -2.08
CA THR A 604 11.48 -10.48 -1.43
C THR A 604 10.91 -9.37 -0.56
N HIS A 605 11.74 -8.40 -0.14
CA HIS A 605 11.36 -7.29 0.69
C HIS A 605 10.71 -6.15 -0.12
N ARG A 606 9.52 -6.41 -0.64
CA ARG A 606 8.81 -5.44 -1.48
C ARG A 606 8.11 -4.38 -0.65
N LEU A 607 8.42 -3.11 -0.93
CA LEU A 607 7.73 -1.98 -0.31
C LEU A 607 6.20 -2.04 -0.47
N ASN A 608 5.71 -2.62 -1.58
CA ASN A 608 4.29 -2.73 -1.89
C ASN A 608 3.70 -4.14 -1.78
N GLY A 609 4.34 -5.04 -1.04
CA GLY A 609 3.75 -6.35 -0.75
C GLY A 609 2.48 -6.20 0.09
N PHE A 610 1.43 -6.97 -0.21
CA PHE A 610 0.26 -7.03 0.65
C PHE A 610 0.61 -7.75 1.97
N PRO A 611 0.11 -7.32 3.14
CA PRO A 611 0.50 -7.97 4.39
C PRO A 611 0.04 -9.43 4.45
N ASP A 612 0.99 -10.36 4.58
CA ASP A 612 0.76 -11.81 4.54
C ASP A 612 -0.26 -12.24 5.60
N HIS A 613 -0.17 -11.70 6.81
CA HIS A 613 -1.07 -12.02 7.92
C HIS A 613 -2.54 -11.66 7.65
N LEU A 614 -2.82 -10.81 6.65
CA LEU A 614 -4.18 -10.44 6.22
C LEU A 614 -4.66 -11.18 4.97
N LEU A 615 -3.88 -12.13 4.43
CA LEU A 615 -4.20 -12.85 3.19
C LEU A 615 -5.59 -13.51 3.24
N LEU A 616 -6.00 -13.98 4.43
CA LEU A 616 -7.34 -14.52 4.69
C LEU A 616 -8.19 -13.54 5.53
N PRO A 617 -9.50 -13.41 5.27
CA PRO A 617 -10.43 -12.77 6.20
C PRO A 617 -10.55 -13.59 7.49
N LYS A 618 -10.93 -12.94 8.59
CA LYS A 618 -11.13 -13.63 9.87
C LYS A 618 -12.19 -14.71 9.69
N GLY A 619 -11.89 -15.94 10.08
CA GLY A 619 -12.84 -17.04 10.02
C GLY A 619 -13.91 -16.97 11.11
N ARG A 620 -14.74 -18.02 11.18
CA ARG A 620 -15.62 -18.29 12.34
C ARG A 620 -15.24 -19.61 12.99
N VAL A 621 -15.64 -19.82 14.25
CA VAL A 621 -15.35 -21.08 14.97
C VAL A 621 -15.86 -22.30 14.20
N GLY A 622 -17.07 -22.20 13.62
CA GLY A 622 -17.67 -23.25 12.78
C GLY A 622 -17.17 -23.31 11.33
N GLY A 623 -16.27 -22.40 10.93
CA GLY A 623 -15.92 -22.17 9.53
C GLY A 623 -16.91 -21.21 8.86
N PHE A 624 -16.39 -20.23 8.11
CA PHE A 624 -17.20 -19.36 7.26
C PHE A 624 -16.98 -19.73 5.79
N PRO A 625 -18.05 -19.93 5.00
CA PRO A 625 -17.95 -20.41 3.62
C PRO A 625 -17.51 -19.30 2.65
N PHE A 626 -16.53 -19.63 1.81
CA PHE A 626 -16.04 -18.84 0.69
C PHE A 626 -15.90 -19.75 -0.53
N VAL A 627 -15.61 -19.14 -1.67
CA VAL A 627 -15.35 -19.82 -2.94
C VAL A 627 -13.93 -19.52 -3.39
N LEU A 628 -13.16 -20.56 -3.69
CA LEU A 628 -11.84 -20.48 -4.31
C LEU A 628 -11.97 -20.79 -5.81
N LEU A 629 -11.68 -19.80 -6.65
CA LEU A 629 -11.58 -19.98 -8.10
C LEU A 629 -10.12 -20.19 -8.48
N VAL A 630 -9.84 -21.31 -9.13
CA VAL A 630 -8.54 -21.63 -9.71
C VAL A 630 -8.63 -21.52 -11.22
N HIS A 631 -7.78 -20.70 -11.82
CA HIS A 631 -7.71 -20.53 -13.27
C HIS A 631 -6.29 -20.71 -13.77
N ILE A 632 -6.12 -21.52 -14.81
CA ILE A 632 -4.84 -21.72 -15.49
C ILE A 632 -4.95 -21.11 -16.89
N SER A 633 -4.20 -20.04 -17.17
CA SER A 633 -4.13 -19.42 -18.49
C SER A 633 -2.79 -19.67 -19.17
N GLU A 634 -2.70 -19.45 -20.48
CA GLU A 634 -1.41 -19.49 -21.17
C GLU A 634 -0.51 -18.35 -20.69
N PHE A 635 0.76 -18.63 -20.44
CA PHE A 635 1.69 -17.58 -20.03
C PHE A 635 1.96 -16.62 -21.19
N ARG A 636 1.43 -15.40 -21.08
CA ARG A 636 1.73 -14.30 -22.01
C ARG A 636 2.78 -13.39 -21.40
N PRO A 637 4.03 -13.43 -21.86
CA PRO A 637 5.07 -12.56 -21.32
C PRO A 637 4.72 -11.09 -21.57
N SER A 638 5.14 -10.22 -20.66
CA SER A 638 5.07 -8.77 -20.86
C SER A 638 5.73 -8.38 -22.19
N LYS A 639 5.15 -7.38 -22.89
CA LYS A 639 5.71 -6.81 -24.13
C LYS A 639 7.16 -6.37 -23.96
N ILE A 640 7.50 -5.90 -22.77
CA ILE A 640 8.86 -5.54 -22.39
C ILE A 640 9.32 -6.58 -21.35
N PRO A 641 10.36 -7.38 -21.63
CA PRO A 641 10.86 -8.39 -20.70
C PRO A 641 11.33 -7.78 -19.37
N GLN A 642 11.03 -8.43 -18.25
CA GLN A 642 11.50 -7.98 -16.93
C GLN A 642 13.04 -7.93 -16.89
N GLY A 643 13.60 -6.87 -16.29
CA GLY A 643 15.05 -6.68 -16.17
C GLY A 643 15.78 -6.26 -17.44
N SER A 644 15.07 -5.96 -18.53
CA SER A 644 15.68 -5.47 -19.78
C SER A 644 16.22 -4.04 -19.68
N ASN A 645 15.47 -3.14 -19.02
CA ASN A 645 15.76 -1.70 -18.95
C ASN A 645 15.91 -1.18 -17.51
N TYR A 646 15.96 -2.07 -16.52
CA TYR A 646 16.15 -1.74 -15.10
C TYR A 646 16.84 -2.90 -14.37
N ASP A 647 17.55 -2.63 -13.27
CA ASP A 647 18.06 -3.69 -12.39
C ASP A 647 16.91 -4.21 -11.51
N PRO A 648 16.43 -5.45 -11.69
CA PRO A 648 15.29 -5.93 -10.91
C PRO A 648 15.62 -6.23 -9.45
N ILE A 649 16.91 -6.16 -9.03
CA ILE A 649 17.32 -6.33 -7.63
C ILE A 649 17.04 -5.07 -6.84
N VAL A 650 17.42 -3.92 -7.39
CA VAL A 650 17.37 -2.63 -6.68
C VAL A 650 16.23 -1.73 -7.14
N SER A 651 15.72 -1.92 -8.35
CA SER A 651 14.61 -1.16 -8.89
C SER A 651 13.33 -1.98 -8.89
N TYR A 652 12.24 -1.37 -8.42
CA TYR A 652 10.89 -1.93 -8.49
C TYR A 652 10.31 -1.98 -9.91
N GLY A 653 11.12 -1.67 -10.94
CA GLY A 653 10.69 -1.61 -12.33
C GLY A 653 9.75 -0.45 -12.65
N LEU A 654 9.78 0.61 -11.83
CA LEU A 654 8.88 1.77 -11.96
C LEU A 654 9.10 2.50 -13.28
N GLY A 655 8.01 2.70 -14.03
CA GLY A 655 8.04 3.37 -15.33
C GLY A 655 8.80 2.60 -16.42
N SER A 656 9.19 1.36 -16.16
CA SER A 656 9.91 0.54 -17.14
C SER A 656 8.99 -0.03 -18.22
N GLY A 657 7.68 -0.16 -17.92
CA GLY A 657 6.72 -0.94 -18.70
C GLY A 657 6.95 -2.46 -18.63
N ALA A 658 7.92 -2.91 -17.83
CA ALA A 658 8.30 -4.30 -17.63
C ALA A 658 8.16 -4.72 -16.15
N ARG A 659 7.26 -4.05 -15.42
CA ARG A 659 7.01 -4.33 -14.00
C ARG A 659 6.21 -5.60 -13.78
N TRP A 660 5.26 -5.89 -14.67
CA TRP A 660 4.30 -6.98 -14.50
C TRP A 660 4.79 -8.27 -15.15
N LEU A 661 4.41 -9.41 -14.56
CA LEU A 661 4.82 -10.74 -15.06
C LEU A 661 4.16 -11.08 -16.40
N SER A 662 2.94 -10.58 -16.62
CA SER A 662 2.12 -10.90 -17.78
C SER A 662 1.46 -9.66 -18.36
N ASP A 663 1.18 -9.72 -19.67
CA ASP A 663 0.41 -8.70 -20.40
C ASP A 663 -1.11 -8.90 -20.29
N GLU A 664 -1.57 -9.92 -19.54
CA GLU A 664 -3.00 -10.13 -19.32
C GLU A 664 -3.65 -8.95 -18.55
N PRO A 665 -4.97 -8.70 -18.76
CA PRO A 665 -5.73 -7.75 -17.95
C PRO A 665 -5.64 -8.09 -16.46
N PHE A 666 -5.53 -7.05 -15.63
CA PHE A 666 -5.55 -7.23 -14.19
C PHE A 666 -6.89 -7.82 -13.75
N GLY A 667 -6.85 -8.89 -12.95
CA GLY A 667 -8.06 -9.59 -12.51
C GLY A 667 -8.61 -10.63 -13.49
N TYR A 668 -8.02 -10.81 -14.68
CA TYR A 668 -8.45 -11.85 -15.63
C TYR A 668 -8.47 -13.25 -14.99
N PRO A 669 -9.57 -14.04 -15.09
CA PRO A 669 -10.72 -13.87 -15.99
C PRO A 669 -11.95 -13.20 -15.35
N VAL A 670 -11.82 -12.67 -14.13
CA VAL A 670 -12.89 -12.01 -13.36
C VAL A 670 -12.75 -10.49 -13.35
N ASP A 671 -12.04 -9.94 -14.33
CA ASP A 671 -12.05 -8.51 -14.65
C ASP A 671 -13.38 -8.09 -15.32
N ARG A 672 -14.18 -9.06 -15.75
CA ARG A 672 -15.51 -8.89 -16.35
C ARG A 672 -16.51 -9.90 -15.79
N PRO A 673 -17.82 -9.68 -16.01
CA PRO A 673 -18.82 -10.68 -15.67
C PRO A 673 -18.52 -12.03 -16.31
N LEU A 674 -18.41 -13.06 -15.47
CA LEU A 674 -18.22 -14.46 -15.82
C LEU A 674 -19.48 -15.23 -15.42
N TYR A 675 -20.08 -15.95 -16.36
CA TYR A 675 -21.29 -16.71 -16.10
C TYR A 675 -20.99 -18.16 -15.75
N GLN A 676 -21.84 -18.78 -14.93
CA GLN A 676 -21.65 -20.18 -14.50
C GLN A 676 -21.52 -21.13 -15.69
N TRP A 677 -22.38 -21.00 -16.70
CA TRP A 677 -22.33 -21.84 -17.90
C TRP A 677 -21.03 -21.69 -18.70
N GLN A 678 -20.34 -20.53 -18.62
CA GLN A 678 -19.03 -20.36 -19.24
C GLN A 678 -17.97 -21.09 -18.42
N ALA A 679 -17.98 -20.88 -17.10
CA ALA A 679 -17.05 -21.54 -16.18
C ALA A 679 -17.12 -23.07 -16.31
N ASP A 680 -18.33 -23.64 -16.39
CA ASP A 680 -18.55 -25.09 -16.51
C ASP A 680 -18.00 -25.69 -17.83
N LEU A 681 -17.87 -24.88 -18.88
CA LEU A 681 -17.35 -25.30 -20.18
C LEU A 681 -15.83 -25.14 -20.33
N VAL A 682 -15.17 -24.45 -19.39
CA VAL A 682 -13.73 -24.15 -19.44
C VAL A 682 -12.95 -25.19 -18.62
N PRO A 683 -12.25 -26.15 -19.25
CA PRO A 683 -11.62 -27.28 -18.55
C PRO A 683 -10.45 -26.87 -17.63
N ASN A 684 -9.86 -25.70 -17.88
CA ASN A 684 -8.74 -25.11 -17.13
C ASN A 684 -9.19 -24.08 -16.07
N LEU A 685 -10.47 -24.11 -15.69
CA LEU A 685 -11.07 -23.31 -14.62
C LEU A 685 -11.78 -24.25 -13.64
N HIS A 686 -11.58 -24.06 -12.34
CA HIS A 686 -12.25 -24.83 -11.29
C HIS A 686 -12.72 -23.92 -10.16
N ILE A 687 -13.90 -24.20 -9.61
CA ILE A 687 -14.49 -23.46 -8.51
C ILE A 687 -14.68 -24.43 -7.34
N GLU A 688 -14.03 -24.16 -6.20
CA GLU A 688 -14.03 -25.01 -5.02
C GLU A 688 -14.62 -24.27 -3.81
N ASP A 689 -15.49 -24.93 -3.06
CA ASP A 689 -15.99 -24.40 -1.79
C ASP A 689 -14.94 -24.55 -0.69
N VAL A 690 -14.62 -23.45 0.00
CA VAL A 690 -13.65 -23.45 1.10
C VAL A 690 -14.24 -22.85 2.37
N HIS A 691 -13.75 -23.30 3.52
CA HIS A 691 -14.20 -22.80 4.83
C HIS A 691 -13.03 -22.22 5.60
N ILE A 692 -13.17 -20.99 6.08
CA ILE A 692 -12.16 -20.32 6.90
C ILE A 692 -12.57 -20.38 8.37
N PHE A 693 -11.74 -21.05 9.17
CA PHE A 693 -11.95 -21.22 10.60
C PHE A 693 -11.21 -20.14 11.39
N HIS A 694 -11.72 -19.81 12.57
CA HIS A 694 -11.00 -18.96 13.54
C HIS A 694 -10.81 -19.70 14.85
N LYS A 695 -9.59 -19.66 15.38
CA LYS A 695 -9.24 -20.28 16.66
C LYS A 695 -8.69 -19.25 17.64
N HIS A 696 -9.02 -19.43 18.91
CA HIS A 696 -8.37 -18.69 19.97
C HIS A 696 -6.94 -19.22 20.18
N VAL A 697 -6.00 -18.31 20.42
CA VAL A 697 -4.55 -18.56 20.58
C VAL A 697 -4.18 -19.75 21.46
N PRO A 698 -4.80 -20.01 22.63
CA PRO A 698 -4.43 -21.19 23.44
C PRO A 698 -4.61 -22.54 22.73
N GLU A 699 -5.32 -22.61 21.60
CA GLU A 699 -5.55 -23.83 20.81
C GLU A 699 -4.68 -23.93 19.55
N VAL A 700 -3.78 -22.98 19.33
CA VAL A 700 -2.93 -22.88 18.14
C VAL A 700 -1.49 -23.17 18.51
N VAL A 701 -1.00 -24.39 18.22
CA VAL A 701 0.44 -24.66 18.18
C VAL A 701 1.01 -23.90 16.99
N VAL A 702 1.65 -22.76 17.25
CA VAL A 702 2.47 -22.04 16.27
C VAL A 702 3.85 -22.68 16.31
N PRO A 703 4.36 -23.25 15.20
CA PRO A 703 5.75 -23.66 15.13
C PRO A 703 6.59 -22.38 15.35
N GLN A 704 7.38 -22.34 16.41
CA GLN A 704 8.36 -21.26 16.58
C GLN A 704 9.34 -21.37 15.42
N VAL A 705 9.29 -20.41 14.49
CA VAL A 705 10.35 -20.23 13.49
C VAL A 705 11.52 -19.63 14.26
N VAL A 706 12.61 -20.39 14.35
CA VAL A 706 13.88 -20.00 15.00
C VAL A 706 14.57 -18.95 14.16
#